data_AF-A0A3N5RBA8-F1
#
_entry.id   AF-A0A3N5RBA8-F1
#
_cell.length_a   1.000
_cell.length_b   1.000
_cell.length_c   1.000
_cell.angle_alpha   90.00
_cell.angle_beta   90.00
_cell.angle_gamma   90.00
#
_symmetry.space_group_name_H-M   'P 1'
#
loop_
_entity.id
_entity.type
_entity.pdbx_description
1 polymer ?
#
loop_
_entity_poly.entity_id
_entity_poly.type
_entity_poly.pdbx_seq_one_letter_code
_entity_poly.pdbx_strand_id
1 'polypeptide(L)'
;QSFVDYLRTQVLPEDLRDYSQLEVFHWMIEWATRPYHHLRGSVYESRLMEGLLLNALQKAGQEFGEQLYAWHGNLLFPVQVGYSSIPGSWHIAKRRYLEKCVDLYGNGLATAGIHTNLSLPDPLMALDFMHLSQTERGNKHLDEYKSQFYITGSRLLRAFAALFIAASASTPLEAVVRDGSPAIVLTEIDSIRSLTFPNPPALDLPDLYRSYGDYLRLSYELVRQGIRFGNNNWTPVRARSFAEPVERLINITSEQLQDIYGRGLYTLESYAAQNGGSSPGIQTVEEMARQIEIQNLLARINLPMARVEVRTDDGGGSLELDIANLTLKYLLLLRFYADREFGRSFRYDQEDILRARHNEELAAQAGMRAEIENPFSGKPVSMRNFLKWTLSQVQPLAEALDLYEDLAPLEEIANGAPNTAEKLRMQLKEELGLENLPAPVPVETIKKLAGERQEQVSKDIQRILTEMPRVEEDYKLNEILLPAQRTMVSNPLLPISFTQQNGPFIDTHPGDKTGEIIELAQQLISIPSVTACPEERLEEVCRAHDFLCSVLHASGLQVRVFNKQKYSALLAEFPSDEPARVMLSGHFDVVQPEPDDSQFQSRVEGDYLWGRGSADMKTVVATYVVWMKDRLKEGPPYPPISLLLVGNEENGETEPVGTPHALKILASERKELPHLFIAGERTGERGDELWGEICIQNRGVMRFEVIARGQRGHTGTGGGKNNVLRQLTTAQEDIEELLRDHLTIVSPDGWQSQMSFPFLHAGTPGVYNISPGTGSLGVEIRPIPQDNIDHIRQRLENYCTKNGLELSIPVMENGIACSPENPYLVRLIDAVRKESGSEPKLGRKLAG
;
A
#
# COMPACT_ATOMS: atom_id res chain seq x y z
N GLN A 1 -20.49 -8.83 18.87
CA GLN A 1 -19.22 -8.58 18.17
C GLN A 1 -18.74 -7.20 18.61
N SER A 2 -17.46 -7.00 18.91
CA SER A 2 -16.96 -5.66 19.28
C SER A 2 -16.84 -4.76 18.04
N PHE A 3 -16.77 -3.44 18.24
CA PHE A 3 -16.52 -2.52 17.13
C PHE A 3 -15.18 -2.81 16.44
N VAL A 4 -14.14 -3.19 17.19
CA VAL A 4 -12.82 -3.54 16.62
C VAL A 4 -12.90 -4.81 15.76
N ASP A 5 -13.64 -5.83 16.20
CA ASP A 5 -13.86 -7.03 15.40
C ASP A 5 -14.56 -6.67 14.09
N TYR A 6 -15.59 -5.83 14.15
CA TYR A 6 -16.31 -5.34 12.98
C TYR A 6 -15.39 -4.51 12.06
N LEU A 7 -14.65 -3.55 12.60
CA LEU A 7 -13.70 -2.71 11.86
C LEU A 7 -12.69 -3.58 11.10
N ARG A 8 -12.09 -4.58 11.76
CA ARG A 8 -11.11 -5.48 11.14
C ARG A 8 -11.71 -6.42 10.10
N THR A 9 -12.90 -6.97 10.36
CA THR A 9 -13.48 -8.02 9.51
C THR A 9 -14.31 -7.50 8.35
N GLN A 10 -14.97 -6.35 8.50
CA GLN A 10 -15.93 -5.82 7.52
C GLN A 10 -15.44 -4.54 6.83
N VAL A 11 -14.63 -3.74 7.50
CA VAL A 11 -14.30 -2.38 7.04
C VAL A 11 -12.90 -2.29 6.45
N LEU A 12 -11.89 -2.78 7.19
CA LEU A 12 -10.49 -2.74 6.77
C LEU A 12 -10.23 -3.68 5.59
N PRO A 13 -9.45 -3.22 4.57
CA PRO A 13 -8.88 -4.07 3.54
C PRO A 13 -8.16 -5.28 4.14
N GLU A 14 -8.23 -6.42 3.44
CA GLU A 14 -7.63 -7.67 3.90
C GLU A 14 -6.12 -7.54 4.13
N ASP A 15 -5.43 -6.84 3.22
CA ASP A 15 -3.98 -6.59 3.27
C ASP A 15 -3.55 -5.77 4.50
N LEU A 16 -4.45 -4.97 5.08
CA LEU A 16 -4.17 -4.18 6.28
C LEU A 16 -4.37 -4.97 7.58
N ARG A 17 -4.99 -6.15 7.52
CA ARG A 17 -5.24 -6.97 8.71
C ARG A 17 -3.94 -7.44 9.34
N ASP A 18 -2.91 -7.69 8.53
CA ASP A 18 -1.59 -8.15 8.98
C ASP A 18 -0.84 -7.09 9.78
N TYR A 19 -1.16 -5.81 9.58
CA TYR A 19 -0.60 -4.68 10.30
C TYR A 19 -1.36 -4.32 11.57
N SER A 20 -2.44 -5.05 11.87
CA SER A 20 -3.31 -4.76 13.00
C SER A 20 -3.42 -5.96 13.94
N GLN A 21 -3.26 -5.76 15.24
CA GLN A 21 -3.30 -6.84 16.25
C GLN A 21 -4.35 -6.53 17.32
N LEU A 22 -5.11 -7.55 17.73
CA LEU A 22 -6.06 -7.39 18.83
C LEU A 22 -5.28 -7.30 20.14
N GLU A 23 -5.65 -6.34 20.97
CA GLU A 23 -4.92 -6.01 22.17
C GLU A 23 -5.57 -6.55 23.45
N VAL A 24 -5.13 -6.04 24.60
CA VAL A 24 -5.59 -6.38 25.96
C VAL A 24 -7.11 -6.51 26.05
N PHE A 25 -7.86 -5.55 25.50
CA PHE A 25 -9.32 -5.55 25.56
C PHE A 25 -9.95 -5.83 24.20
N HIS A 26 -11.18 -6.36 24.22
CA HIS A 26 -11.94 -6.69 23.00
C HIS A 26 -12.27 -5.47 22.14
N TRP A 27 -11.98 -4.26 22.61
CA TRP A 27 -12.17 -2.99 21.92
C TRP A 27 -10.85 -2.24 21.65
N MET A 28 -9.70 -2.87 21.89
CA MET A 28 -8.37 -2.31 21.58
C MET A 28 -7.74 -2.99 20.37
N ILE A 29 -7.03 -2.19 19.58
CA ILE A 29 -6.25 -2.63 18.43
C ILE A 29 -4.88 -1.92 18.44
N GLU A 30 -3.80 -2.67 18.20
CA GLU A 30 -2.47 -2.12 17.95
C GLU A 30 -2.22 -2.11 16.44
N TRP A 31 -1.68 -1.00 15.93
CA TRP A 31 -1.20 -0.88 14.57
C TRP A 31 0.33 -0.96 14.59
N ALA A 32 0.90 -1.86 13.80
CA ALA A 32 2.33 -2.13 13.80
C ALA A 32 2.93 -1.80 12.43
N THR A 33 3.95 -0.93 12.43
CA THR A 33 4.78 -0.68 11.24
C THR A 33 5.85 -1.76 11.10
N ARG A 34 6.34 -1.93 9.88
CA ARG A 34 7.50 -2.76 9.53
C ARG A 34 8.81 -2.05 9.89
N PRO A 35 9.90 -2.82 10.04
CA PRO A 35 11.23 -2.24 10.16
C PRO A 35 11.67 -1.61 8.83
N TYR A 36 12.27 -0.42 8.91
CA TYR A 36 12.90 0.29 7.80
C TYR A 36 14.37 0.58 8.11
N HIS A 37 15.19 0.61 7.06
CA HIS A 37 16.57 1.08 7.16
C HIS A 37 16.64 2.60 7.29
N HIS A 38 15.79 3.31 6.55
CA HIS A 38 15.67 4.75 6.63
C HIS A 38 14.53 5.17 7.57
N LEU A 39 14.81 6.08 8.51
CA LEU A 39 13.89 6.49 9.57
C LEU A 39 12.57 7.10 9.06
N ARG A 40 12.60 7.80 7.92
CA ARG A 40 11.40 8.38 7.30
C ARG A 40 10.39 7.31 6.89
N GLY A 41 10.85 6.13 6.43
CA GLY A 41 9.97 5.05 6.00
C GLY A 41 9.01 4.60 7.10
N SER A 42 9.49 4.47 8.35
CA SER A 42 8.64 4.11 9.49
C SER A 42 7.60 5.18 9.82
N VAL A 43 7.97 6.46 9.78
CA VAL A 43 7.02 7.55 10.05
C VAL A 43 5.99 7.68 8.92
N TYR A 44 6.44 7.54 7.66
CA TYR A 44 5.55 7.59 6.50
C TYR A 44 4.55 6.45 6.53
N GLU A 45 4.99 5.23 6.82
CA GLU A 45 4.10 4.09 6.96
C GLU A 45 3.07 4.30 8.08
N SER A 46 3.50 4.81 9.24
CA SER A 46 2.58 5.13 10.34
C SER A 46 1.55 6.18 9.93
N ARG A 47 1.95 7.21 9.18
CA ARG A 47 1.05 8.27 8.70
C ARG A 47 0.09 7.78 7.62
N LEU A 48 0.54 6.92 6.71
CA LEU A 48 -0.31 6.23 5.73
C LEU A 48 -1.38 5.38 6.43
N MET A 49 -1.01 4.65 7.48
CA MET A 49 -1.97 3.88 8.31
C MET A 49 -2.98 4.78 9.01
N GLU A 50 -2.59 5.96 9.51
CA GLU A 50 -3.52 6.93 10.08
C GLU A 50 -4.54 7.40 9.03
N GLY A 51 -4.09 7.74 7.81
CA GLY A 51 -4.99 8.10 6.70
C GLY A 51 -5.97 6.97 6.34
N LEU A 52 -5.49 5.73 6.35
CA LEU A 52 -6.30 4.54 6.08
C LEU A 52 -7.35 4.31 7.16
N LEU A 53 -6.97 4.49 8.43
CA LEU A 53 -7.89 4.42 9.57
C LEU A 53 -8.99 5.48 9.44
N LEU A 54 -8.66 6.72 9.06
CA LEU A 54 -9.65 7.78 8.85
C LEU A 54 -10.65 7.43 7.75
N ASN A 55 -10.17 6.92 6.61
CA ASN A 55 -11.06 6.42 5.55
C ASN A 55 -11.94 5.24 6.02
N ALA A 56 -11.38 4.32 6.81
CA ALA A 56 -12.12 3.20 7.37
C ALA A 56 -13.21 3.66 8.36
N LEU A 57 -12.90 4.61 9.24
CA LEU A 57 -13.86 5.19 10.17
C LEU A 57 -15.00 5.91 9.44
N GLN A 58 -14.71 6.62 8.34
CA GLN A 58 -15.74 7.23 7.50
C GLN A 58 -16.68 6.17 6.91
N LYS A 59 -16.14 5.08 6.36
CA LYS A 59 -16.92 3.97 5.80
C LYS A 59 -17.78 3.29 6.88
N ALA A 60 -17.18 3.00 8.04
CA ALA A 60 -17.90 2.42 9.17
C ALA A 60 -19.03 3.36 9.64
N GLY A 61 -18.76 4.65 9.72
CA GLY A 61 -19.74 5.65 10.13
C GLY A 61 -20.95 5.77 9.19
N GLN A 62 -20.72 5.63 7.87
CA GLN A 62 -21.81 5.55 6.89
C GLN A 62 -22.75 4.36 7.15
N GLU A 63 -22.21 3.22 7.59
CA GLU A 63 -22.99 2.02 7.89
C GLU A 63 -23.76 2.13 9.22
N PHE A 64 -23.15 2.74 10.24
CA PHE A 64 -23.82 2.99 11.53
C PHE A 64 -24.76 4.21 11.52
N GLY A 65 -24.72 5.04 10.47
CA GLY A 65 -25.50 6.26 10.37
C GLY A 65 -24.98 7.42 11.24
N GLU A 66 -23.74 7.32 11.74
CA GLU A 66 -23.10 8.32 12.60
C GLU A 66 -21.63 8.52 12.22
N GLN A 67 -21.12 9.74 12.28
CA GLN A 67 -19.71 10.01 11.99
C GLN A 67 -18.80 9.54 13.13
N LEU A 68 -17.76 8.79 12.80
CA LEU A 68 -16.76 8.30 13.74
C LEU A 68 -15.46 9.12 13.62
N TYR A 69 -14.82 9.39 14.76
CA TYR A 69 -13.64 10.25 14.85
C TYR A 69 -12.46 9.52 15.50
N ALA A 70 -11.24 9.80 15.04
CA ALA A 70 -10.01 9.34 15.68
C ALA A 70 -9.45 10.44 16.59
N TRP A 71 -8.81 10.05 17.70
CA TRP A 71 -8.21 10.98 18.65
C TRP A 71 -6.88 10.43 19.22
N HIS A 72 -5.89 11.31 19.43
CA HIS A 72 -4.55 10.96 19.90
C HIS A 72 -4.32 11.34 21.37
N GLY A 73 -3.31 10.71 21.99
CA GLY A 73 -2.91 10.98 23.36
C GLY A 73 -3.76 10.25 24.39
N ASN A 74 -5.02 10.64 24.61
CA ASN A 74 -5.81 10.04 25.69
C ASN A 74 -7.27 9.82 25.31
N LEU A 75 -7.95 8.92 26.03
CA LEU A 75 -9.39 8.74 25.89
C LEU A 75 -10.14 9.97 26.37
N LEU A 76 -11.11 10.44 25.57
CA LEU A 76 -11.95 11.59 25.87
C LEU A 76 -13.22 11.23 26.66
N PHE A 77 -13.31 10.00 27.15
CA PHE A 77 -14.41 9.52 27.97
C PHE A 77 -13.89 8.56 29.05
N PRO A 78 -14.46 8.59 30.27
CA PRO A 78 -14.11 7.61 31.28
C PRO A 78 -14.52 6.21 30.84
N VAL A 79 -13.57 5.28 30.82
CA VAL A 79 -13.82 3.86 30.49
C VAL A 79 -13.81 3.04 31.76
N GLN A 80 -14.80 2.16 31.92
CA GLN A 80 -14.78 1.11 32.95
C GLN A 80 -14.15 -0.15 32.38
N VAL A 81 -13.06 -0.57 33.00
CA VAL A 81 -12.34 -1.80 32.65
C VAL A 81 -12.57 -2.84 33.73
N GLY A 82 -12.89 -4.07 33.30
CA GLY A 82 -13.01 -5.23 34.17
C GLY A 82 -12.58 -6.51 33.46
N TYR A 83 -12.70 -7.65 34.13
CA TYR A 83 -12.36 -8.94 33.53
C TYR A 83 -13.23 -9.27 32.30
N SER A 84 -14.47 -8.77 32.28
CA SER A 84 -15.37 -8.87 31.13
C SER A 84 -14.88 -8.12 29.89
N SER A 85 -13.97 -7.16 30.04
CA SER A 85 -13.34 -6.43 28.93
C SER A 85 -12.29 -7.27 28.20
N ILE A 86 -11.84 -8.39 28.78
CA ILE A 86 -10.83 -9.27 28.20
C ILE A 86 -11.51 -10.26 27.23
N PRO A 87 -11.00 -10.43 25.99
CA PRO A 87 -11.58 -11.38 25.05
C PRO A 87 -11.56 -12.83 25.57
N GLY A 88 -12.71 -13.47 25.57
CA GLY A 88 -12.85 -14.88 26.01
C GLY A 88 -12.15 -15.89 25.10
N SER A 89 -11.82 -15.50 23.86
CA SER A 89 -11.08 -16.30 22.89
C SER A 89 -9.59 -16.46 23.22
N TRP A 90 -9.02 -15.60 24.08
CA TRP A 90 -7.63 -15.75 24.49
C TRP A 90 -7.42 -17.01 25.33
N HIS A 91 -6.28 -17.68 25.12
CA HIS A 91 -5.88 -18.84 25.92
C HIS A 91 -5.73 -18.48 27.41
N ILE A 92 -5.95 -19.46 28.30
CA ILE A 92 -6.09 -19.23 29.75
C ILE A 92 -4.91 -18.48 30.39
N ALA A 93 -3.67 -18.79 29.99
CA ALA A 93 -2.49 -18.11 30.51
C ALA A 93 -2.42 -16.61 30.12
N LYS A 94 -2.79 -16.25 28.88
CA LYS A 94 -2.85 -14.84 28.46
C LYS A 94 -4.04 -14.14 29.12
N ARG A 95 -5.17 -14.81 29.29
CA ARG A 95 -6.32 -14.24 30.01
C ARG A 95 -5.98 -13.93 31.47
N ARG A 96 -5.39 -14.87 32.21
CA ARG A 96 -4.93 -14.65 33.59
C ARG A 96 -3.92 -13.51 33.70
N TYR A 97 -3.04 -13.37 32.70
CA TYR A 97 -2.12 -12.23 32.63
C TYR A 97 -2.87 -10.90 32.50
N LEU A 98 -3.83 -10.83 31.58
CA LEU A 98 -4.62 -9.61 31.35
C LEU A 98 -5.53 -9.31 32.54
N GLU A 99 -6.10 -10.32 33.20
CA GLU A 99 -6.86 -10.19 34.46
C GLU A 99 -5.98 -9.57 35.55
N LYS A 100 -4.74 -10.06 35.70
CA LYS A 100 -3.79 -9.47 36.63
C LYS A 100 -3.41 -8.04 36.27
N CYS A 101 -3.34 -7.70 34.97
CA CYS A 101 -3.16 -6.32 34.54
C CYS A 101 -4.37 -5.48 34.93
N VAL A 102 -5.60 -5.96 34.74
CA VAL A 102 -6.81 -5.27 35.20
C VAL A 102 -6.79 -5.06 36.72
N ASP A 103 -6.36 -6.05 37.51
CA ASP A 103 -6.20 -5.89 38.97
C ASP A 103 -5.21 -4.80 39.35
N LEU A 104 -4.11 -4.67 38.59
CA LEU A 104 -3.02 -3.74 38.89
C LEU A 104 -3.32 -2.32 38.41
N TYR A 105 -3.99 -2.19 37.27
CA TYR A 105 -4.08 -0.92 36.54
C TYR A 105 -5.51 -0.40 36.40
N GLY A 106 -6.52 -1.26 36.56
CA GLY A 106 -7.93 -0.92 36.37
C GLY A 106 -8.17 -0.17 35.05
N ASN A 107 -8.77 1.01 35.15
CA ASN A 107 -9.09 1.86 34.00
C ASN A 107 -7.84 2.48 33.34
N GLY A 108 -6.71 2.58 34.04
CA GLY A 108 -5.46 3.13 33.46
C GLY A 108 -4.89 2.26 32.34
N LEU A 109 -5.31 1.00 32.23
CA LEU A 109 -4.95 0.11 31.12
C LEU A 109 -5.66 0.46 29.81
N ALA A 110 -6.71 1.29 29.86
CA ALA A 110 -7.53 1.64 28.72
C ALA A 110 -6.82 2.54 27.68
N THR A 111 -5.67 3.11 28.03
CA THR A 111 -4.99 4.12 27.21
C THR A 111 -3.85 3.52 26.40
N ALA A 112 -3.94 3.60 25.08
CA ALA A 112 -2.86 3.23 24.16
C ALA A 112 -1.91 4.41 23.92
N GLY A 113 -0.70 4.12 23.43
CA GLY A 113 0.28 5.12 22.98
C GLY A 113 1.17 4.58 21.88
N ILE A 114 2.09 5.42 21.40
CA ILE A 114 3.03 5.03 20.35
C ILE A 114 4.23 4.29 20.97
N HIS A 115 4.59 3.17 20.34
CA HIS A 115 5.77 2.38 20.68
C HIS A 115 6.86 2.58 19.61
N THR A 116 7.91 3.35 19.93
CA THR A 116 9.08 3.50 19.04
C THR A 116 10.02 2.33 19.23
N ASN A 117 10.28 1.54 18.19
CA ASN A 117 11.21 0.41 18.21
C ASN A 117 12.52 0.78 17.50
N LEU A 118 13.65 0.72 18.19
CA LEU A 118 14.96 1.14 17.70
C LEU A 118 15.96 -0.03 17.72
N SER A 119 16.57 -0.32 16.59
CA SER A 119 17.63 -1.32 16.45
C SER A 119 18.79 -0.76 15.65
N LEU A 120 20.00 -1.19 15.96
CA LEU A 120 21.16 -0.94 15.11
C LEU A 120 21.26 -2.02 14.02
N PRO A 121 21.87 -1.71 12.86
CA PRO A 121 22.10 -2.71 11.82
C PRO A 121 22.85 -3.93 12.37
N ASP A 122 22.31 -5.12 12.14
CA ASP A 122 22.92 -6.37 12.57
C ASP A 122 24.38 -6.57 12.07
N PRO A 123 24.72 -6.20 10.81
CA PRO A 123 26.10 -6.25 10.33
C PRO A 123 27.07 -5.40 11.14
N LEU A 124 26.63 -4.24 11.65
CA LEU A 124 27.47 -3.34 12.46
C LEU A 124 27.91 -4.04 13.75
N MET A 125 26.95 -4.61 14.49
CA MET A 125 27.24 -5.31 15.75
C MET A 125 28.03 -6.60 15.53
N ALA A 126 27.75 -7.32 14.44
CA ALA A 126 28.50 -8.52 14.08
C ALA A 126 29.96 -8.19 13.75
N LEU A 127 30.21 -7.12 13.01
CA LEU A 127 31.55 -6.66 12.67
C LEU A 127 32.35 -6.34 13.93
N ASP A 128 31.81 -5.53 14.83
CA ASP A 128 32.51 -5.14 16.06
C ASP A 128 32.79 -6.34 16.96
N PHE A 129 31.82 -7.25 17.12
CA PHE A 129 32.02 -8.48 17.87
C PHE A 129 33.17 -9.33 17.28
N MET A 130 33.26 -9.40 15.95
CA MET A 130 34.30 -10.15 15.23
C MET A 130 35.69 -9.47 15.28
N HIS A 131 35.77 -8.20 15.65
CA HIS A 131 37.03 -7.48 15.84
C HIS A 131 37.51 -7.40 17.30
N LEU A 132 36.69 -7.83 18.27
CA LEU A 132 37.14 -7.99 19.66
C LEU A 132 38.36 -8.93 19.74
N SER A 133 39.34 -8.59 20.58
CA SER A 133 40.45 -9.50 20.87
C SER A 133 39.96 -10.81 21.49
N GLN A 134 40.75 -11.89 21.40
CA GLN A 134 40.37 -13.18 22.00
C GLN A 134 40.09 -13.05 23.51
N THR A 135 40.83 -12.19 24.21
CA THR A 135 40.62 -11.90 25.64
C THR A 135 39.31 -11.15 25.90
N GLU A 136 38.94 -10.19 25.05
CA GLU A 136 37.70 -9.42 25.20
C GLU A 136 36.45 -10.21 24.79
N ARG A 137 36.56 -11.04 23.74
CA ARG A 137 35.47 -11.93 23.30
C ARG A 137 35.23 -13.06 24.30
N GLY A 138 36.30 -13.66 24.82
CA GLY A 138 36.22 -14.82 25.71
C GLY A 138 35.35 -15.94 25.10
N ASN A 139 34.43 -16.49 25.90
CA ASN A 139 33.45 -17.49 25.47
C ASN A 139 32.07 -16.90 25.16
N LYS A 140 31.94 -15.56 25.02
CA LYS A 140 30.65 -14.91 24.77
C LYS A 140 30.17 -15.22 23.36
N HIS A 141 28.85 -15.35 23.20
CA HIS A 141 28.21 -15.43 21.88
C HIS A 141 27.81 -14.03 21.37
N LEU A 142 27.62 -13.91 20.04
CA LEU A 142 27.16 -12.66 19.43
C LEU A 142 25.82 -12.18 20.03
N ASP A 143 24.90 -13.09 20.32
CA ASP A 143 23.60 -12.77 20.91
C ASP A 143 23.73 -12.18 22.32
N GLU A 144 24.69 -12.65 23.12
CA GLU A 144 24.99 -12.08 24.43
C GLU A 144 25.59 -10.68 24.30
N TYR A 145 26.44 -10.46 23.28
CA TYR A 145 27.00 -9.15 22.97
C TYR A 145 25.91 -8.15 22.57
N LYS A 146 25.02 -8.53 21.65
CA LYS A 146 23.84 -7.74 21.27
C LYS A 146 22.96 -7.45 22.48
N SER A 147 22.70 -8.47 23.32
CA SER A 147 21.86 -8.31 24.51
C SER A 147 22.47 -7.37 25.54
N GLN A 148 23.79 -7.40 25.75
CA GLN A 148 24.49 -6.43 26.60
C GLN A 148 24.33 -5.01 26.07
N PHE A 149 24.44 -4.81 24.75
CA PHE A 149 24.22 -3.51 24.14
C PHE A 149 22.77 -3.03 24.33
N TYR A 150 21.77 -3.81 23.94
CA TYR A 150 20.36 -3.36 24.03
C TYR A 150 19.87 -3.13 25.45
N ILE A 151 20.37 -3.88 26.44
CA ILE A 151 20.13 -3.58 27.86
C ILE A 151 20.77 -2.25 28.25
N THR A 152 22.01 -2.01 27.82
CA THR A 152 22.69 -0.73 28.04
C THR A 152 21.95 0.42 27.38
N GLY A 153 21.56 0.27 26.11
CA GLY A 153 20.81 1.27 25.35
C GLY A 153 19.47 1.58 26.03
N SER A 154 18.77 0.57 26.54
CA SER A 154 17.53 0.75 27.30
C SER A 154 17.76 1.56 28.58
N ARG A 155 18.81 1.24 29.33
CA ARG A 155 19.22 2.01 30.52
C ARG A 155 19.53 3.47 30.17
N LEU A 156 20.29 3.73 29.12
CA LEU A 156 20.73 5.08 28.78
C LEU A 156 19.61 5.91 28.16
N LEU A 157 18.76 5.32 27.31
CA LEU A 157 17.55 5.97 26.79
C LEU A 157 16.55 6.30 27.90
N ARG A 158 16.52 5.52 29.00
CA ARG A 158 15.68 5.83 30.18
C ARG A 158 15.95 7.23 30.73
N ALA A 159 17.21 7.69 30.72
CA ALA A 159 17.59 9.03 31.19
C ALA A 159 16.90 10.16 30.40
N PHE A 160 16.47 9.89 29.16
CA PHE A 160 15.82 10.85 28.27
C PHE A 160 14.29 10.68 28.20
N ALA A 161 13.71 9.74 28.95
CA ALA A 161 12.27 9.45 28.88
C ALA A 161 11.39 10.68 29.15
N ALA A 162 11.74 11.49 30.16
CA ALA A 162 11.05 12.74 30.47
C ALA A 162 11.09 13.74 29.30
N LEU A 163 12.19 13.79 28.55
CA LEU A 163 12.30 14.63 27.37
C LEU A 163 11.37 14.15 26.25
N PHE A 164 11.29 12.83 26.03
CA PHE A 164 10.39 12.25 25.02
C PHE A 164 8.92 12.52 25.37
N ILE A 165 8.53 12.41 26.64
CA ILE A 165 7.19 12.80 27.12
C ILE A 165 6.91 14.27 26.80
N ALA A 166 7.81 15.18 27.20
CA ALA A 166 7.58 16.62 27.04
C ALA A 166 7.55 17.06 25.57
N ALA A 167 8.39 16.48 24.71
CA ALA A 167 8.48 16.85 23.30
C ALA A 167 7.32 16.28 22.46
N SER A 168 6.80 15.10 22.83
CA SER A 168 5.72 14.43 22.10
C SER A 168 4.32 14.65 22.69
N ALA A 169 4.21 15.35 23.83
CA ALA A 169 2.95 15.65 24.50
C ALA A 169 1.91 16.25 23.54
N SER A 170 0.76 15.58 23.42
CA SER A 170 -0.17 15.85 22.32
C SER A 170 -1.54 16.39 22.73
N THR A 171 -2.01 16.08 23.94
CA THR A 171 -3.34 16.50 24.39
C THR A 171 -3.36 16.97 25.85
N PRO A 172 -3.81 18.21 26.10
CA PRO A 172 -4.11 18.72 27.42
C PRO A 172 -5.55 18.42 27.88
N LEU A 173 -6.30 17.61 27.11
CA LEU A 173 -7.70 17.30 27.38
C LEU A 173 -7.85 16.06 28.27
N GLU A 174 -8.61 16.22 29.34
CA GLU A 174 -8.90 15.17 30.31
C GLU A 174 -10.39 14.80 30.29
N ALA A 175 -10.67 13.51 30.37
CA ALA A 175 -12.02 12.99 30.57
C ALA A 175 -12.35 12.96 32.07
N VAL A 176 -13.40 13.68 32.46
CA VAL A 176 -13.87 13.78 33.85
C VAL A 176 -15.36 13.47 33.95
N VAL A 177 -15.85 13.25 35.18
CA VAL A 177 -17.29 13.21 35.47
C VAL A 177 -17.66 14.49 36.22
N ARG A 178 -18.54 15.32 35.64
CA ARG A 178 -19.07 16.54 36.26
C ARG A 178 -20.58 16.42 36.38
N ASP A 179 -21.12 16.68 37.58
CA ASP A 179 -22.55 16.61 37.88
C ASP A 179 -23.20 15.27 37.46
N GLY A 180 -22.46 14.17 37.62
CA GLY A 180 -22.90 12.81 37.25
C GLY A 180 -22.86 12.50 35.75
N SER A 181 -22.38 13.43 34.90
CA SER A 181 -22.27 13.26 33.45
C SER A 181 -20.81 13.29 32.98
N PRO A 182 -20.42 12.49 31.96
CA PRO A 182 -19.11 12.60 31.34
C PRO A 182 -18.90 13.99 30.73
N ALA A 183 -17.73 14.58 30.97
CA ALA A 183 -17.33 15.87 30.41
C ALA A 183 -15.85 15.85 30.03
N ILE A 184 -15.49 16.64 29.02
CA ILE A 184 -14.10 16.84 28.60
C ILE A 184 -13.66 18.20 29.14
N VAL A 185 -12.51 18.26 29.79
CA VAL A 185 -11.95 19.51 30.32
C VAL A 185 -10.57 19.78 29.75
N LEU A 186 -10.32 21.04 29.45
CA LEU A 186 -9.00 21.56 29.13
C LEU A 186 -8.23 21.77 30.43
N THR A 187 -7.03 21.23 30.53
CA THR A 187 -6.18 21.29 31.74
C THR A 187 -4.87 22.04 31.48
N GLU A 188 -4.12 22.32 32.55
CA GLU A 188 -2.74 22.82 32.46
C GLU A 188 -1.70 21.72 32.19
N ILE A 189 -2.13 20.46 32.14
CA ILE A 189 -1.28 19.29 31.91
C ILE A 189 -0.97 19.16 30.41
N ASP A 190 0.27 18.85 30.06
CA ASP A 190 0.68 18.69 28.65
C ASP A 190 0.44 17.26 28.13
N SER A 191 0.73 16.22 28.92
CA SER A 191 0.50 14.81 28.56
C SER A 191 -0.40 14.12 29.59
N ILE A 192 -1.71 14.17 29.35
CA ILE A 192 -2.68 13.43 30.18
C ILE A 192 -2.46 11.92 30.08
N ARG A 193 -2.06 11.43 28.90
CA ARG A 193 -1.80 10.01 28.66
C ARG A 193 -0.76 9.45 29.63
N SER A 194 0.38 10.13 29.75
CA SER A 194 1.48 9.69 30.61
C SER A 194 1.10 9.63 32.08
N LEU A 195 0.13 10.44 32.52
CA LEU A 195 -0.43 10.36 33.88
C LEU A 195 -1.52 9.30 34.01
N THR A 196 -2.25 8.99 32.94
CA THR A 196 -3.35 8.00 32.94
C THR A 196 -2.83 6.56 32.84
N PHE A 197 -1.68 6.36 32.18
CA PHE A 197 -1.02 5.05 32.04
C PHE A 197 0.12 4.89 33.07
N PRO A 198 -0.14 4.35 34.28
CA PRO A 198 0.89 4.28 35.31
C PRO A 198 1.98 3.26 34.98
N ASN A 199 3.25 3.64 35.17
CA ASN A 199 4.37 2.70 35.23
C ASN A 199 4.52 2.18 36.67
N PRO A 200 4.15 0.92 36.97
CA PRO A 200 4.12 0.45 38.34
C PRO A 200 5.53 0.32 38.89
N PRO A 201 5.83 0.88 40.08
CA PRO A 201 7.14 0.79 40.69
C PRO A 201 7.68 -0.63 40.85
N ALA A 202 6.78 -1.62 40.93
CA ALA A 202 7.09 -3.04 41.05
C ALA A 202 7.62 -3.70 39.76
N LEU A 203 7.40 -3.10 38.58
CA LEU A 203 7.96 -3.59 37.31
C LEU A 203 9.25 -2.85 36.90
N ASP A 204 9.38 -1.58 37.31
CA ASP A 204 10.53 -0.73 37.00
C ASP A 204 11.56 -0.74 38.14
N LEU A 205 12.04 -1.92 38.54
CA LEU A 205 12.91 -2.05 39.71
C LEU A 205 14.28 -1.37 39.51
N PRO A 206 14.88 -0.80 40.57
CA PRO A 206 16.29 -0.44 40.56
C PRO A 206 17.17 -1.62 40.12
N ASP A 207 18.27 -1.31 39.45
CA ASP A 207 19.25 -2.21 38.86
C ASP A 207 18.75 -3.09 37.69
N LEU A 208 17.46 -3.04 37.32
CA LEU A 208 16.88 -3.93 36.31
C LEU A 208 17.62 -3.91 34.97
N TYR A 209 17.99 -2.72 34.47
CA TYR A 209 18.78 -2.58 33.23
C TYR A 209 20.24 -2.22 33.49
N ARG A 210 20.75 -2.39 34.73
CA ARG A 210 22.14 -2.08 35.07
C ARG A 210 23.13 -2.94 34.30
N SER A 211 22.82 -4.22 34.11
CA SER A 211 23.59 -5.19 33.32
C SER A 211 22.67 -6.29 32.78
N TYR A 212 23.13 -7.05 31.77
CA TYR A 212 22.36 -8.20 31.26
C TYR A 212 22.11 -9.28 32.33
N GLY A 213 23.09 -9.50 33.22
CA GLY A 213 22.94 -10.44 34.34
C GLY A 213 21.90 -9.99 35.37
N ASP A 214 21.89 -8.70 35.73
CA ASP A 214 20.86 -8.14 36.61
C ASP A 214 19.47 -8.22 35.99
N TYR A 215 19.37 -7.92 34.69
CA TYR A 215 18.12 -8.05 33.94
C TYR A 215 17.56 -9.47 34.03
N LEU A 216 18.36 -10.50 33.74
CA LEU A 216 17.90 -11.89 33.83
C LEU A 216 17.46 -12.25 35.25
N ARG A 217 18.30 -11.95 36.24
CA ARG A 217 18.03 -12.27 37.65
C ARG A 217 16.74 -11.63 38.15
N LEU A 218 16.62 -10.31 38.02
CA LEU A 218 15.45 -9.55 38.49
C LEU A 218 14.20 -9.90 37.70
N SER A 219 14.30 -10.09 36.37
CA SER A 219 13.17 -10.52 35.56
C SER A 219 12.66 -11.91 35.95
N TYR A 220 13.56 -12.84 36.29
CA TYR A 220 13.18 -14.17 36.78
C TYR A 220 12.51 -14.11 38.15
N GLU A 221 13.00 -13.26 39.06
CA GLU A 221 12.36 -13.02 40.35
C GLU A 221 10.93 -12.48 40.17
N LEU A 222 10.75 -11.49 39.30
CA LEU A 222 9.43 -10.92 38.98
C LEU A 222 8.45 -11.95 38.39
N VAL A 223 8.93 -12.86 37.54
CA VAL A 223 8.09 -13.96 37.00
C VAL A 223 7.70 -14.94 38.10
N ARG A 224 8.64 -15.33 38.96
CA ARG A 224 8.35 -16.26 40.08
C ARG A 224 7.36 -15.67 41.08
N GLN A 225 7.39 -14.34 41.27
CA GLN A 225 6.44 -13.62 42.11
C GLN A 225 5.07 -13.39 41.44
N GLY A 226 4.91 -13.76 40.16
CA GLY A 226 3.68 -13.52 39.41
C GLY A 226 3.41 -12.05 39.09
N ILE A 227 4.45 -11.20 39.14
CA ILE A 227 4.37 -9.77 38.81
C ILE A 227 4.58 -9.57 37.30
N ARG A 228 5.53 -10.32 36.71
CA ARG A 228 5.89 -10.25 35.29
C ARG A 228 5.55 -11.55 34.55
N PHE A 229 5.20 -11.46 33.27
CA PHE A 229 4.81 -12.61 32.46
C PHE A 229 5.67 -12.68 31.19
N GLY A 230 6.88 -13.23 31.32
CA GLY A 230 7.86 -13.36 30.22
C GLY A 230 8.48 -12.02 29.82
N ASN A 231 8.48 -11.69 28.52
CA ASN A 231 9.11 -10.46 28.00
C ASN A 231 8.27 -9.20 28.16
N ASN A 232 7.06 -9.32 28.68
CA ASN A 232 6.17 -8.18 28.86
C ASN A 232 6.53 -7.42 30.13
N ASN A 233 7.22 -6.29 29.94
CA ASN A 233 7.56 -5.34 30.99
C ASN A 233 7.05 -3.94 30.61
N TRP A 234 6.36 -3.20 31.48
CA TRP A 234 5.76 -1.90 31.14
C TRP A 234 6.57 -0.72 31.66
N THR A 235 7.87 -0.75 31.42
CA THR A 235 8.74 0.41 31.64
C THR A 235 8.66 1.37 30.44
N PRO A 236 8.85 2.69 30.65
CA PRO A 236 8.81 3.69 29.56
C PRO A 236 9.85 3.45 28.47
N VAL A 237 10.97 2.80 28.83
CA VAL A 237 11.99 2.31 27.91
C VAL A 237 12.33 0.87 28.29
N ARG A 238 12.42 -0.05 27.32
CA ARG A 238 12.72 -1.47 27.57
C ARG A 238 13.49 -2.14 26.44
N ALA A 239 14.30 -3.13 26.77
CA ALA A 239 14.89 -4.04 25.79
C ALA A 239 13.86 -5.08 25.34
N ARG A 240 13.84 -5.39 24.04
CA ARG A 240 12.93 -6.38 23.44
C ARG A 240 13.66 -7.29 22.47
N SER A 241 13.24 -8.56 22.43
CA SER A 241 13.67 -9.56 21.45
C SER A 241 12.85 -9.45 20.16
N PHE A 242 13.39 -9.93 19.01
CA PHE A 242 12.57 -10.19 17.83
C PHE A 242 11.68 -11.39 18.16
N ALA A 243 10.37 -11.19 18.25
CA ALA A 243 9.43 -12.28 18.37
C ALA A 243 8.49 -12.22 17.16
N GLU A 244 8.77 -13.03 16.14
CA GLU A 244 7.67 -13.65 15.39
C GLU A 244 6.92 -14.60 16.35
N PRO A 245 5.61 -14.87 16.12
CA PRO A 245 4.72 -15.41 17.13
C PRO A 245 5.18 -16.79 17.61
N VAL A 246 5.81 -16.79 18.78
CA VAL A 246 6.08 -17.94 19.65
C VAL A 246 4.79 -18.68 20.05
N GLU A 247 3.62 -18.23 19.58
CA GLU A 247 2.37 -19.02 19.54
C GLU A 247 2.51 -20.32 18.73
N ARG A 248 3.47 -20.44 17.80
CA ARG A 248 3.69 -21.71 17.07
C ARG A 248 4.53 -22.75 17.81
N LEU A 249 5.33 -22.39 18.81
CA LEU A 249 6.36 -23.31 19.34
C LEU A 249 6.12 -23.91 20.72
N ILE A 250 5.09 -23.51 21.47
CA ILE A 250 4.66 -24.28 22.66
C ILE A 250 3.13 -24.21 22.80
N ASN A 251 2.43 -24.95 21.93
CA ASN A 251 1.06 -25.37 22.18
C ASN A 251 1.11 -26.73 22.88
N ILE A 252 1.38 -26.73 24.18
CA ILE A 252 0.97 -27.86 25.03
C ILE A 252 -0.29 -27.41 25.74
N THR A 253 -1.44 -27.90 25.29
CA THR A 253 -2.72 -27.63 25.96
C THR A 253 -2.77 -28.35 27.30
N SER A 254 -3.59 -27.86 28.25
CA SER A 254 -3.82 -28.58 29.51
C SER A 254 -4.33 -30.02 29.29
N GLU A 255 -5.03 -30.28 28.18
CA GLU A 255 -5.44 -31.62 27.74
C GLU A 255 -4.25 -32.50 27.32
N GLN A 256 -3.28 -31.96 26.58
CA GLN A 256 -2.08 -32.70 26.21
C GLN A 256 -1.21 -33.03 27.44
N LEU A 257 -1.18 -32.16 28.44
CA LEU A 257 -0.54 -32.44 29.74
C LEU A 257 -1.26 -33.55 30.52
N GLN A 258 -2.59 -33.56 30.50
CA GLN A 258 -3.39 -34.64 31.10
C GLN A 258 -3.20 -35.98 30.36
N ASP A 259 -3.10 -35.97 29.03
CA ASP A 259 -2.87 -37.17 28.21
C ASP A 259 -1.44 -37.74 28.42
N ILE A 260 -0.43 -36.88 28.54
CA ILE A 260 0.95 -37.29 28.91
C ILE A 260 0.99 -37.92 30.31
N TYR A 261 0.22 -37.37 31.25
CA TYR A 261 0.07 -37.91 32.60
C TYR A 261 -0.68 -39.25 32.61
N GLY A 262 -1.75 -39.36 31.82
CA GLY A 262 -2.53 -40.60 31.63
C GLY A 262 -1.71 -41.74 31.01
N ARG A 263 -0.66 -41.42 30.25
CA ARG A 263 0.27 -42.40 29.64
C ARG A 263 1.42 -42.83 30.55
N GLY A 264 1.51 -42.31 31.78
CA GLY A 264 2.50 -42.75 32.78
C GLY A 264 3.95 -42.37 32.48
N LEU A 265 4.20 -41.42 31.56
CA LEU A 265 5.55 -41.02 31.14
C LEU A 265 6.29 -40.12 32.16
N TYR A 266 5.57 -39.60 33.15
CA TYR A 266 6.14 -38.87 34.29
C TYR A 266 5.53 -39.40 35.59
N THR A 267 6.01 -40.55 36.08
CA THR A 267 5.74 -40.94 37.47
C THR A 267 6.51 -40.00 38.39
N LEU A 268 5.82 -39.52 39.45
CA LEU A 268 6.34 -38.65 40.53
C LEU A 268 7.63 -39.17 41.19
N GLU A 269 8.01 -40.42 40.95
CA GLU A 269 9.24 -41.05 41.44
C GLU A 269 10.50 -40.63 40.65
N SER A 270 10.37 -40.30 39.36
CA SER A 270 11.52 -39.98 38.49
C SER A 270 12.15 -38.61 38.78
N TYR A 271 11.38 -37.64 39.27
CA TYR A 271 11.87 -36.30 39.62
C TYR A 271 12.60 -36.26 40.98
N ALA A 272 12.25 -37.17 41.90
CA ALA A 272 12.90 -37.31 43.20
C ALA A 272 14.31 -37.94 43.10
N ALA A 273 14.57 -38.75 42.06
CA ALA A 273 15.82 -39.48 41.91
C ALA A 273 16.99 -38.63 41.36
N GLN A 274 16.74 -37.51 40.69
CA GLN A 274 17.80 -36.69 40.06
C GLN A 274 18.25 -35.47 40.88
N ASN A 275 17.47 -35.00 41.85
CA ASN A 275 17.75 -33.76 42.59
C ASN A 275 18.11 -33.92 44.07
N GLY A 276 18.47 -35.13 44.52
CA GLY A 276 19.26 -35.34 45.74
C GLY A 276 18.80 -34.62 47.02
N GLY A 277 17.50 -34.39 47.20
CA GLY A 277 16.99 -33.63 48.32
C GLY A 277 15.48 -33.75 48.47
N SER A 278 15.03 -34.01 49.69
CA SER A 278 13.63 -34.00 50.12
C SER A 278 13.03 -32.61 49.97
N SER A 279 12.50 -32.28 48.78
CA SER A 279 11.58 -31.16 48.61
C SER A 279 10.14 -31.61 48.90
N PRO A 280 9.40 -30.90 49.76
CA PRO A 280 8.03 -31.26 50.08
C PRO A 280 7.09 -30.92 48.92
N GLY A 281 6.41 -31.94 48.39
CA GLY A 281 5.05 -31.85 47.85
C GLY A 281 4.85 -31.23 46.46
N ILE A 282 5.05 -32.01 45.41
CA ILE A 282 4.24 -31.86 44.18
C ILE A 282 3.05 -32.80 44.33
N GLN A 283 1.91 -32.30 44.85
CA GLN A 283 0.75 -33.13 45.20
C GLN A 283 -0.44 -33.02 44.23
N THR A 284 -0.40 -32.15 43.20
CA THR A 284 -1.50 -32.00 42.23
C THR A 284 -1.00 -31.72 40.80
N VAL A 285 -1.78 -32.16 39.80
CA VAL A 285 -1.55 -31.87 38.36
C VAL A 285 -1.54 -30.35 38.09
N GLU A 286 -2.31 -29.59 38.86
CA GLU A 286 -2.39 -28.13 38.78
C GLU A 286 -1.08 -27.46 39.18
N GLU A 287 -0.39 -27.94 40.22
CA GLU A 287 0.91 -27.38 40.62
C GLU A 287 1.99 -27.68 39.57
N MET A 288 1.98 -28.88 38.98
CA MET A 288 2.89 -29.20 37.88
C MET A 288 2.65 -28.33 36.64
N ALA A 289 1.38 -28.11 36.26
CA ALA A 289 1.01 -27.20 35.18
C ALA A 289 1.49 -25.77 35.45
N ARG A 290 1.32 -25.28 36.68
CA ARG A 290 1.82 -23.97 37.11
C ARG A 290 3.34 -23.87 37.00
N GLN A 291 4.09 -24.90 37.41
CA GLN A 291 5.55 -24.91 37.28
C GLN A 291 5.99 -24.88 35.81
N ILE A 292 5.33 -25.64 34.92
CA ILE A 292 5.61 -25.62 33.47
C ILE A 292 5.31 -24.24 32.88
N GLU A 293 4.20 -23.61 33.27
CA GLU A 293 3.88 -22.22 32.88
C GLU A 293 4.98 -21.25 33.31
N ILE A 294 5.46 -21.32 34.55
CA ILE A 294 6.56 -20.49 35.04
C ILE A 294 7.84 -20.73 34.24
N GLN A 295 8.22 -21.98 33.99
CA GLN A 295 9.42 -22.28 33.19
C GLN A 295 9.30 -21.75 31.76
N ASN A 296 8.13 -21.86 31.14
CA ASN A 296 7.86 -21.30 29.81
C ASN A 296 7.97 -19.77 29.81
N LEU A 297 7.50 -19.09 30.86
CA LEU A 297 7.63 -17.65 31.00
C LEU A 297 9.09 -17.23 31.22
N LEU A 298 9.86 -17.97 32.02
CA LEU A 298 11.29 -17.73 32.21
C LEU A 298 12.10 -17.91 30.92
N ALA A 299 11.78 -18.94 30.13
CA ALA A 299 12.43 -19.19 28.84
C ALA A 299 12.28 -18.00 27.87
N ARG A 300 11.14 -17.29 27.92
CA ARG A 300 10.92 -16.09 27.09
C ARG A 300 11.89 -14.96 27.45
N ILE A 301 12.22 -14.78 28.73
CA ILE A 301 13.13 -13.73 29.24
C ILE A 301 14.55 -13.86 28.67
N ASN A 302 15.00 -15.10 28.43
CA ASN A 302 16.35 -15.39 27.98
C ASN A 302 16.51 -15.38 26.45
N LEU A 303 15.51 -14.88 25.70
CA LEU A 303 15.65 -14.71 24.26
C LEU A 303 16.64 -13.57 23.95
N PRO A 304 17.46 -13.69 22.88
CA PRO A 304 18.35 -12.61 22.46
C PRO A 304 17.61 -11.29 22.26
N MET A 305 18.13 -10.22 22.85
CA MET A 305 17.57 -8.88 22.65
C MET A 305 17.97 -8.34 21.28
N ALA A 306 17.05 -7.58 20.70
CA ALA A 306 17.08 -7.15 19.31
C ALA A 306 16.90 -5.65 19.12
N ARG A 307 16.27 -4.99 20.09
CA ARG A 307 15.88 -3.58 19.98
C ARG A 307 15.65 -2.94 21.34
N VAL A 308 15.69 -1.62 21.37
CA VAL A 308 15.13 -0.80 22.46
C VAL A 308 13.76 -0.30 22.03
N GLU A 309 12.77 -0.46 22.90
CA GLU A 309 11.42 0.07 22.70
C GLU A 309 11.16 1.23 23.66
N VAL A 310 10.72 2.37 23.13
CA VAL A 310 10.34 3.60 23.86
C VAL A 310 8.82 3.75 23.77
N ARG A 311 8.14 3.96 24.91
CA ARG A 311 6.67 3.90 25.03
C ARG A 311 6.07 5.19 25.57
N THR A 312 6.84 6.26 25.57
CA THR A 312 6.48 7.55 26.16
C THR A 312 5.60 8.41 25.25
N ASP A 313 5.52 8.09 23.97
CA ASP A 313 4.99 9.00 22.96
C ASP A 313 3.46 9.03 22.90
N ASP A 314 2.89 10.22 22.82
CA ASP A 314 1.44 10.44 22.74
C ASP A 314 0.91 10.46 21.29
N GLY A 315 1.75 10.76 20.30
CA GLY A 315 1.37 10.91 18.89
C GLY A 315 0.71 12.24 18.55
N GLY A 316 -0.01 12.34 17.43
CA GLY A 316 -0.78 13.54 17.08
C GLY A 316 0.04 14.79 16.69
N GLY A 317 1.37 14.69 16.63
CA GLY A 317 2.24 15.75 16.15
C GLY A 317 2.15 15.97 14.63
N SER A 318 2.81 17.03 14.14
CA SER A 318 3.02 17.20 12.70
C SER A 318 3.97 16.12 12.17
N LEU A 319 3.93 15.86 10.86
CA LEU A 319 4.81 14.89 10.22
C LEU A 319 6.29 15.17 10.53
N GLU A 320 6.69 16.44 10.50
CA GLU A 320 8.06 16.87 10.78
C GLU A 320 8.46 16.61 12.23
N LEU A 321 7.56 16.86 13.18
CA LEU A 321 7.84 16.62 14.60
C LEU A 321 7.97 15.12 14.89
N ASP A 322 7.19 14.27 14.23
CA ASP A 322 7.29 12.81 14.38
C ASP A 322 8.65 12.31 13.81
N ILE A 323 9.07 12.82 12.65
CA ILE A 323 10.40 12.55 12.07
C ILE A 323 11.50 13.02 13.02
N ALA A 324 11.39 14.24 13.57
CA ALA A 324 12.39 14.80 14.48
C ALA A 324 12.55 13.97 15.76
N ASN A 325 11.43 13.55 16.36
CA ASN A 325 11.44 12.71 17.56
C ASN A 325 12.08 11.34 17.31
N LEU A 326 11.74 10.67 16.19
CA LEU A 326 12.36 9.40 15.83
C LEU A 326 13.87 9.57 15.56
N THR A 327 14.24 10.62 14.83
CA THR A 327 15.64 10.96 14.51
C THR A 327 16.46 11.18 15.76
N LEU A 328 15.96 11.98 16.73
CA LEU A 328 16.64 12.21 18.00
C LEU A 328 16.92 10.90 18.74
N LYS A 329 15.93 10.01 18.84
CA LYS A 329 16.07 8.73 19.53
C LYS A 329 17.07 7.81 18.84
N TYR A 330 17.04 7.77 17.51
CA TYR A 330 17.97 6.99 16.70
C TYR A 330 19.42 7.50 16.88
N LEU A 331 19.64 8.81 16.79
CA LEU A 331 20.94 9.44 17.00
C LEU A 331 21.46 9.23 18.42
N LEU A 332 20.60 9.27 19.43
CA LEU A 332 20.99 8.93 20.81
C LEU A 332 21.44 7.47 20.91
N LEU A 333 20.71 6.53 20.31
CA LEU A 333 21.10 5.11 20.31
C LEU A 333 22.46 4.90 19.62
N LEU A 334 22.69 5.56 18.49
CA LEU A 334 23.99 5.57 17.80
C LEU A 334 25.08 6.21 18.67
N ARG A 335 24.78 7.30 19.38
CA ARG A 335 25.74 7.96 20.27
C ARG A 335 26.15 7.02 21.42
N PHE A 336 25.21 6.29 22.03
CA PHE A 336 25.51 5.31 23.07
C PHE A 336 26.39 4.15 22.57
N TYR A 337 26.26 3.81 21.29
CA TYR A 337 27.09 2.81 20.65
C TYR A 337 28.51 3.33 20.37
N ALA A 338 28.61 4.52 19.77
CA ALA A 338 29.86 5.12 19.34
C ALA A 338 30.74 5.62 20.48
N ASP A 339 30.15 6.16 21.55
CA ASP A 339 30.85 6.67 22.72
C ASP A 339 30.45 5.89 23.98
N ARG A 340 31.38 5.06 24.45
CA ARG A 340 31.15 4.19 25.62
C ARG A 340 30.97 4.97 26.92
N GLU A 341 31.45 6.20 27.03
CA GLU A 341 31.37 7.01 28.26
C GLU A 341 30.10 7.87 28.30
N PHE A 342 29.48 8.15 27.16
CA PHE A 342 28.31 9.02 27.08
C PHE A 342 27.12 8.49 27.90
N GLY A 343 26.60 9.33 28.80
CA GLY A 343 25.44 9.03 29.64
C GLY A 343 25.68 8.00 30.74
N ARG A 344 26.89 7.45 30.91
CA ARG A 344 27.18 6.36 31.86
C ARG A 344 27.00 6.69 33.33
N SER A 345 26.94 7.98 33.68
CA SER A 345 26.59 8.39 35.05
C SER A 345 25.17 8.01 35.45
N PHE A 346 24.28 7.72 34.49
CA PHE A 346 22.97 7.11 34.75
C PHE A 346 23.13 5.60 34.93
N ARG A 347 23.12 5.14 36.19
CA ARG A 347 23.44 3.79 36.64
C ARG A 347 22.22 2.86 36.66
N TYR A 348 21.02 3.41 36.62
CA TYR A 348 19.75 2.70 36.85
C TYR A 348 19.58 2.22 38.31
N ASP A 349 20.24 2.87 39.27
CA ASP A 349 20.09 2.52 40.68
C ASP A 349 18.83 3.16 41.29
N GLN A 350 18.66 3.01 42.61
CA GLN A 350 17.47 3.51 43.29
C GLN A 350 17.30 5.03 43.16
N GLU A 351 18.39 5.79 43.21
CA GLU A 351 18.35 7.25 43.12
C GLU A 351 17.98 7.70 41.71
N ASP A 352 18.62 7.11 40.70
CA ASP A 352 18.37 7.44 39.30
C ASP A 352 16.94 7.10 38.86
N ILE A 353 16.37 6.00 39.35
CA ILE A 353 14.99 5.60 39.03
C ILE A 353 13.96 6.47 39.74
N LEU A 354 14.21 6.87 40.98
CA LEU A 354 13.35 7.87 41.66
C LEU A 354 13.38 9.20 40.91
N ARG A 355 14.57 9.67 40.52
CA ARG A 355 14.74 10.89 39.73
C ARG A 355 14.03 10.80 38.38
N ALA A 356 14.20 9.70 37.65
CA ALA A 356 13.58 9.51 36.34
C ALA A 356 12.05 9.59 36.43
N ARG A 357 11.45 8.85 37.37
CA ARG A 357 9.99 8.87 37.60
C ARG A 357 9.48 10.27 37.96
N HIS A 358 10.19 10.98 38.83
CA HIS A 358 9.82 12.35 39.17
C HIS A 358 9.88 13.27 37.95
N ASN A 359 10.95 13.19 37.17
CA ASN A 359 11.10 13.96 35.94
C ASN A 359 10.02 13.62 34.90
N GLU A 360 9.60 12.36 34.78
CA GLU A 360 8.52 11.95 33.89
C GLU A 360 7.17 12.53 34.30
N GLU A 361 6.86 12.54 35.60
CA GLU A 361 5.66 13.16 36.12
C GLU A 361 5.66 14.67 35.88
N LEU A 362 6.77 15.35 36.15
CA LEU A 362 6.95 16.77 35.86
C LEU A 362 6.86 17.08 34.36
N ALA A 363 7.44 16.23 33.51
CA ALA A 363 7.35 16.35 32.07
C ALA A 363 5.92 16.14 31.57
N ALA A 364 5.16 15.20 32.14
CA ALA A 364 3.78 15.00 31.79
C ALA A 364 2.91 16.20 32.20
N GLN A 365 3.14 16.75 33.39
CA GLN A 365 2.41 17.90 33.93
C GLN A 365 2.74 19.21 33.20
N ALA A 366 4.01 19.57 33.07
CA ALA A 366 4.43 20.88 32.59
C ALA A 366 5.09 20.87 31.20
N GLY A 367 5.29 19.70 30.60
CA GLY A 367 5.89 19.54 29.28
C GLY A 367 7.23 20.26 29.15
N MET A 368 7.35 21.10 28.12
CA MET A 368 8.58 21.86 27.85
C MET A 368 8.81 22.99 28.86
N ARG A 369 7.83 23.31 29.72
CA ARG A 369 7.96 24.30 30.82
C ARG A 369 8.47 23.68 32.11
N ALA A 370 8.64 22.36 32.18
CA ALA A 370 9.08 21.68 33.38
C ALA A 370 10.50 22.08 33.80
N GLU A 371 10.72 22.21 35.12
CA GLU A 371 12.05 22.16 35.73
C GLU A 371 12.28 20.76 36.28
N ILE A 372 13.26 20.05 35.72
CA ILE A 372 13.57 18.67 36.07
C ILE A 372 14.92 18.59 36.81
N GLU A 373 15.21 17.46 37.41
CA GLU A 373 16.55 17.14 37.89
C GLU A 373 17.37 16.55 36.73
N ASN A 374 18.51 17.15 36.41
CA ASN A 374 19.37 16.66 35.33
C ASN A 374 19.73 15.17 35.58
N PRO A 375 19.40 14.25 34.64
CA PRO A 375 19.56 12.81 34.84
C PRO A 375 20.97 12.37 35.21
N PHE A 376 21.99 13.14 34.81
CA PHE A 376 23.40 12.79 34.93
C PHE A 376 24.12 13.46 36.11
N SER A 377 23.56 14.55 36.65
CA SER A 377 24.21 15.34 37.71
C SER A 377 23.33 15.61 38.93
N GLY A 378 22.02 15.34 38.85
CA GLY A 378 21.04 15.62 39.91
C GLY A 378 20.77 17.11 40.13
N LYS A 379 21.38 18.01 39.35
CA LYS A 379 21.16 19.46 39.49
C LYS A 379 19.89 19.90 38.75
N PRO A 380 19.15 20.90 39.24
CA PRO A 380 17.99 21.44 38.52
C PRO A 380 18.36 21.92 37.10
N VAL A 381 17.50 21.62 36.13
CA VAL A 381 17.62 22.08 34.74
C VAL A 381 16.23 22.21 34.13
N SER A 382 15.95 23.29 33.39
CA SER A 382 14.71 23.40 32.61
C SER A 382 14.71 22.38 31.47
N MET A 383 13.54 21.82 31.14
CA MET A 383 13.39 20.85 30.05
C MET A 383 13.95 21.38 28.71
N ARG A 384 13.70 22.65 28.37
CA ARG A 384 14.25 23.28 27.15
C ARG A 384 15.78 23.32 27.12
N ASN A 385 16.42 23.69 28.24
CA ASN A 385 17.89 23.64 28.32
C ASN A 385 18.43 22.21 28.24
N PHE A 386 17.72 21.23 28.80
CA PHE A 386 18.10 19.83 28.65
C PHE A 386 17.96 19.35 27.19
N LEU A 387 16.91 19.78 26.47
CA LEU A 387 16.77 19.53 25.03
C LEU A 387 17.89 20.20 24.22
N LYS A 388 18.19 21.49 24.45
CA LYS A 388 19.31 22.20 23.80
C LYS A 388 20.63 21.48 24.00
N TRP A 389 20.92 21.08 25.23
CA TRP A 389 22.10 20.30 25.54
C TRP A 389 22.08 18.98 24.76
N THR A 390 20.97 18.23 24.79
CA THR A 390 20.85 16.95 24.08
C THR A 390 21.09 17.09 22.58
N LEU A 391 20.48 18.08 21.93
CA LEU A 391 20.68 18.38 20.51
C LEU A 391 22.15 18.67 20.19
N SER A 392 22.84 19.46 21.03
CA SER A 392 24.27 19.72 20.85
C SER A 392 25.15 18.46 20.95
N GLN A 393 24.72 17.45 21.71
CA GLN A 393 25.48 16.19 21.86
C GLN A 393 25.32 15.27 20.65
N VAL A 394 24.20 15.37 19.93
CA VAL A 394 23.93 14.54 18.74
C VAL A 394 24.21 15.27 17.42
N GLN A 395 24.33 16.60 17.43
CA GLN A 395 24.55 17.42 16.23
C GLN A 395 25.70 16.92 15.35
N PRO A 396 26.91 16.59 15.85
CA PRO A 396 27.98 16.11 14.98
C PRO A 396 27.65 14.79 14.26
N LEU A 397 26.86 13.92 14.90
CA LEU A 397 26.37 12.69 14.27
C LEU A 397 25.25 12.98 13.26
N ALA A 398 24.35 13.93 13.58
CA ALA A 398 23.28 14.34 12.69
C ALA A 398 23.82 14.95 11.38
N GLU A 399 24.82 15.83 11.48
CA GLU A 399 25.50 16.42 10.32
C GLU A 399 26.23 15.37 9.49
N ALA A 400 26.92 14.42 10.14
CA ALA A 400 27.65 13.36 9.44
C ALA A 400 26.75 12.34 8.71
N LEU A 401 25.48 12.27 9.09
CA LEU A 401 24.48 11.35 8.52
C LEU A 401 23.44 12.06 7.64
N ASP A 402 23.61 13.37 7.39
CA ASP A 402 22.64 14.20 6.66
C ASP A 402 21.23 14.21 7.29
N LEU A 403 21.17 14.10 8.62
CA LEU A 403 19.93 14.06 9.42
C LEU A 403 19.71 15.34 10.25
N TYR A 404 20.57 16.36 10.09
CA TYR A 404 20.47 17.57 10.90
C TYR A 404 19.19 18.37 10.62
N GLU A 405 18.77 18.46 9.35
CA GLU A 405 17.53 19.17 8.97
C GLU A 405 16.28 18.53 9.61
N ASP A 406 16.28 17.22 9.81
CA ASP A 406 15.17 16.51 10.45
C ASP A 406 14.97 16.93 11.92
N LEU A 407 15.98 17.52 12.58
CA LEU A 407 15.90 17.99 13.96
C LEU A 407 15.32 19.40 14.13
N ALA A 408 15.06 20.13 13.04
CA ALA A 408 14.61 21.53 13.09
C ALA A 408 13.38 21.77 14.00
N PRO A 409 12.31 20.94 13.99
CA PRO A 409 11.18 21.12 14.91
C PRO A 409 11.57 21.05 16.38
N LEU A 410 12.55 20.21 16.74
CA LEU A 410 13.05 20.11 18.11
C LEU A 410 13.95 21.29 18.47
N GLU A 411 14.69 21.88 17.52
CA GLU A 411 15.45 23.11 17.75
C GLU A 411 14.53 24.31 18.01
N GLU A 412 13.45 24.44 17.26
CA GLU A 412 12.42 25.45 17.48
C GLU A 412 11.80 25.31 18.88
N ILE A 413 11.42 24.09 19.26
CA ILE A 413 10.93 23.78 20.60
C ILE A 413 12.02 24.06 21.65
N ALA A 414 13.28 23.75 21.40
CA ALA A 414 14.35 24.09 22.34
C ALA A 414 14.44 25.62 22.53
N ASN A 415 14.18 26.40 21.48
CA ASN A 415 14.29 27.86 21.45
C ASN A 415 13.02 28.63 21.85
N GLY A 416 11.95 27.96 22.25
CA GLY A 416 10.77 28.61 22.82
C GLY A 416 9.46 28.31 22.10
N ALA A 417 9.48 27.61 20.96
CA ALA A 417 8.25 27.20 20.29
C ALA A 417 7.41 26.26 21.17
N PRO A 418 6.08 26.34 21.13
CA PRO A 418 5.20 25.44 21.88
C PRO A 418 5.21 24.02 21.29
N ASN A 419 5.13 23.00 22.15
CA ASN A 419 4.83 21.62 21.72
C ASN A 419 3.36 21.47 21.26
N THR A 420 2.97 20.28 20.81
CA THR A 420 1.61 20.03 20.29
C THR A 420 0.51 20.32 21.32
N ALA A 421 0.67 19.86 22.56
CA ALA A 421 -0.30 20.12 23.63
C ALA A 421 -0.40 21.61 24.00
N GLU A 422 0.72 22.34 24.03
CA GLU A 422 0.77 23.78 24.25
C GLU A 422 0.03 24.54 23.15
N LYS A 423 0.27 24.19 21.88
CA LYS A 423 -0.44 24.78 20.73
C LYS A 423 -1.95 24.60 20.86
N LEU A 424 -2.38 23.37 21.15
CA LEU A 424 -3.79 23.04 21.34
C LEU A 424 -4.41 23.81 22.52
N ARG A 425 -3.70 23.93 23.65
CA ARG A 425 -4.18 24.70 24.79
C ARG A 425 -4.32 26.19 24.47
N MET A 426 -3.32 26.79 23.82
CA MET A 426 -3.35 28.20 23.43
C MET A 426 -4.53 28.48 22.49
N GLN A 427 -4.71 27.66 21.46
CA GLN A 427 -5.83 27.75 20.53
C GLN A 427 -7.17 27.69 21.26
N LEU A 428 -7.38 26.69 22.14
CA LEU A 428 -8.66 26.54 22.83
C LEU A 428 -8.94 27.62 23.85
N LYS A 429 -7.91 28.15 24.54
CA LYS A 429 -8.09 29.30 25.45
C LYS A 429 -8.55 30.54 24.70
N GLU A 430 -7.98 30.78 23.53
CA GLU A 430 -8.35 31.91 22.66
C GLU A 430 -9.75 31.73 22.07
N GLU A 431 -10.02 30.58 21.43
CA GLU A 431 -11.30 30.32 20.76
C GLU A 431 -12.50 30.30 21.72
N LEU A 432 -12.33 29.79 22.93
CA LEU A 432 -13.40 29.64 23.91
C LEU A 432 -13.41 30.74 24.98
N GLY A 433 -12.48 31.71 24.92
CA GLY A 433 -12.38 32.80 25.90
C GLY A 433 -12.13 32.31 27.34
N LEU A 434 -11.28 31.31 27.51
CA LEU A 434 -11.03 30.66 28.80
C LEU A 434 -9.91 31.35 29.59
N GLU A 435 -10.25 31.95 30.72
CA GLU A 435 -9.28 32.60 31.61
C GLU A 435 -8.62 31.62 32.60
N ASN A 436 -9.40 30.67 33.14
CA ASN A 436 -8.96 29.75 34.18
C ASN A 436 -9.18 28.28 33.78
N LEU A 437 -8.23 27.40 34.10
CA LEU A 437 -8.31 25.95 33.88
C LEU A 437 -8.38 25.20 35.24
N PRO A 438 -9.05 24.03 35.33
CA PRO A 438 -9.64 23.27 34.22
C PRO A 438 -11.04 23.75 33.80
N ALA A 439 -11.23 23.92 32.49
CA ALA A 439 -12.46 24.44 31.91
C ALA A 439 -13.13 23.42 30.97
N PRO A 440 -14.48 23.35 30.90
CA PRO A 440 -15.17 22.42 30.03
C PRO A 440 -14.95 22.78 28.55
N VAL A 441 -14.73 21.76 27.72
CA VAL A 441 -14.60 21.89 26.26
C VAL A 441 -15.85 21.30 25.60
N PRO A 442 -16.59 22.08 24.79
CA PRO A 442 -17.75 21.57 24.08
C PRO A 442 -17.37 20.46 23.08
N VAL A 443 -18.19 19.43 22.98
CA VAL A 443 -17.98 18.29 22.05
C VAL A 443 -17.87 18.75 20.59
N GLU A 444 -18.61 19.79 20.19
CA GLU A 444 -18.50 20.35 18.83
C GLU A 444 -17.10 20.91 18.53
N THR A 445 -16.40 21.42 19.54
CA THR A 445 -15.00 21.87 19.41
C THR A 445 -14.08 20.67 19.18
N ILE A 446 -14.33 19.55 19.85
CA ILE A 446 -13.58 18.31 19.66
C ILE A 446 -13.77 17.76 18.24
N LYS A 447 -15.00 17.78 17.73
CA LYS A 447 -15.30 17.37 16.34
C LYS A 447 -14.58 18.26 15.33
N LYS A 448 -14.57 19.59 15.55
CA LYS A 448 -13.81 20.54 14.73
C LYS A 448 -12.32 20.18 14.69
N LEU A 449 -11.69 19.97 15.84
CA LEU A 449 -10.27 19.59 15.94
C LEU A 449 -9.97 18.26 15.24
N ALA A 450 -10.87 17.27 15.35
CA ALA A 450 -10.71 16.00 14.64
C ALA A 450 -10.81 16.19 13.11
N GLY A 451 -11.66 17.11 12.63
CA GLY A 451 -11.70 17.52 11.23
C GLY A 451 -10.40 18.20 10.76
N GLU A 452 -9.86 19.12 11.55
CA GLU A 452 -8.56 19.77 11.27
C GLU A 452 -7.43 18.74 11.20
N ARG A 453 -7.43 17.73 12.08
CA ARG A 453 -6.47 16.63 12.03
C ARG A 453 -6.62 15.81 10.74
N GLN A 454 -7.85 15.52 10.31
CA GLN A 454 -8.10 14.82 9.05
C GLN A 454 -7.55 15.62 7.85
N GLU A 455 -7.73 16.94 7.83
CA GLU A 455 -7.16 17.80 6.79
C GLU A 455 -5.62 17.81 6.82
N GLN A 456 -5.03 17.89 8.01
CA GLN A 456 -3.57 17.82 8.16
C GLN A 456 -3.03 16.48 7.66
N VAL A 457 -3.65 15.37 8.05
CA VAL A 457 -3.26 14.03 7.56
C VAL A 457 -3.38 13.97 6.04
N SER A 458 -4.45 14.53 5.44
CA SER A 458 -4.59 14.58 3.98
C SER A 458 -3.41 15.28 3.30
N LYS A 459 -2.96 16.43 3.84
CA LYS A 459 -1.78 17.15 3.35
C LYS A 459 -0.49 16.35 3.55
N ASP A 460 -0.33 15.74 4.72
CA ASP A 460 0.83 14.90 5.03
C ASP A 460 0.96 13.74 4.03
N ILE A 461 -0.17 13.10 3.66
CA ILE A 461 -0.21 12.00 2.69
C ILE A 461 0.24 12.48 1.31
N GLN A 462 -0.24 13.64 0.83
CA GLN A 462 0.18 14.19 -0.45
C GLN A 462 1.68 14.54 -0.47
N ARG A 463 2.21 15.06 0.64
CA ARG A 463 3.64 15.28 0.82
C ARG A 463 4.42 13.96 0.76
N ILE A 464 3.96 12.93 1.48
CA ILE A 464 4.57 11.60 1.47
C ILE A 464 4.61 11.04 0.05
N LEU A 465 3.51 11.09 -0.70
CA LEU A 465 3.46 10.61 -2.09
C LEU A 465 4.47 11.33 -3.01
N THR A 466 4.71 12.62 -2.77
CA THR A 466 5.67 13.43 -3.53
C THR A 466 7.12 13.08 -3.19
N GLU A 467 7.40 12.79 -1.92
CA GLU A 467 8.75 12.49 -1.43
C GLU A 467 9.11 11.01 -1.53
N MET A 468 8.12 10.12 -1.63
CA MET A 468 8.27 8.66 -1.60
C MET A 468 9.30 8.12 -2.60
N PRO A 469 9.38 8.58 -3.87
CA PRO A 469 10.39 8.08 -4.81
C PRO A 469 11.85 8.33 -4.38
N ARG A 470 12.07 9.16 -3.36
CA ARG A 470 13.39 9.47 -2.79
C ARG A 470 13.68 8.66 -1.52
N VAL A 471 12.73 7.87 -1.05
CA VAL A 471 12.86 7.06 0.17
C VAL A 471 13.42 5.69 -0.21
N GLU A 472 14.47 5.23 0.48
CA GLU A 472 14.92 3.86 0.34
C GLU A 472 13.83 2.88 0.82
N GLU A 473 13.67 1.76 0.12
CA GLU A 473 12.62 0.76 0.38
C GLU A 473 11.18 1.26 0.15
N ASP A 474 10.98 2.21 -0.78
CA ASP A 474 9.67 2.71 -1.22
C ASP A 474 8.68 1.60 -1.63
N TYR A 475 9.17 0.46 -2.13
CA TYR A 475 8.37 -0.74 -2.42
C TYR A 475 7.53 -1.18 -1.22
N LYS A 476 8.01 -1.05 0.02
CA LYS A 476 7.22 -1.36 1.23
C LYS A 476 6.05 -0.40 1.35
N LEU A 477 6.27 0.90 1.16
CA LEU A 477 5.19 1.90 1.19
C LEU A 477 4.17 1.65 0.08
N ASN A 478 4.64 1.27 -1.11
CA ASN A 478 3.77 0.90 -2.24
C ASN A 478 2.84 -0.28 -1.93
N GLU A 479 3.28 -1.29 -1.19
CA GLU A 479 2.40 -2.40 -0.79
C GLU A 479 1.18 -1.97 0.05
N ILE A 480 1.27 -0.86 0.78
CA ILE A 480 0.14 -0.28 1.55
C ILE A 480 -0.66 0.70 0.69
N LEU A 481 0.02 1.45 -0.19
CA LEU A 481 -0.60 2.44 -1.07
C LEU A 481 -1.47 1.82 -2.15
N LEU A 482 -1.02 0.73 -2.79
CA LEU A 482 -1.74 0.10 -3.90
C LEU A 482 -3.16 -0.35 -3.49
N PRO A 483 -3.36 -1.08 -2.36
CA PRO A 483 -4.70 -1.39 -1.88
C PRO A 483 -5.52 -0.15 -1.49
N ALA A 484 -4.87 0.88 -0.92
CA ALA A 484 -5.51 2.13 -0.54
C ALA A 484 -6.08 2.87 -1.76
N GLN A 485 -5.28 2.97 -2.83
CA GLN A 485 -5.66 3.58 -4.10
C GLN A 485 -6.81 2.81 -4.77
N ARG A 486 -6.75 1.47 -4.82
CA ARG A 486 -7.85 0.64 -5.34
C ARG A 486 -9.15 0.88 -4.57
N THR A 487 -9.08 1.00 -3.24
CA THR A 487 -10.26 1.30 -2.41
C THR A 487 -10.86 2.66 -2.76
N MET A 488 -10.02 3.67 -3.02
CA MET A 488 -10.48 5.00 -3.43
C MET A 488 -11.21 5.01 -4.76
N VAL A 489 -10.77 4.22 -5.73
CA VAL A 489 -11.45 4.09 -7.03
C VAL A 489 -12.90 3.62 -6.82
N SER A 490 -13.15 2.73 -5.86
CA SER A 490 -14.50 2.24 -5.54
C SER A 490 -15.35 3.25 -4.74
N ASN A 491 -14.71 4.19 -4.04
CA ASN A 491 -15.39 5.17 -3.19
C ASN A 491 -14.64 6.52 -3.21
N PRO A 492 -14.88 7.37 -4.23
CA PRO A 492 -14.18 8.64 -4.39
C PRO A 492 -14.56 9.69 -3.34
N LEU A 493 -15.57 9.42 -2.49
CA LEU A 493 -16.03 10.30 -1.42
C LEU A 493 -15.25 10.09 -0.10
N LEU A 494 -14.21 9.24 -0.11
CA LEU A 494 -13.35 9.05 1.06
C LEU A 494 -12.51 10.31 1.35
N PRO A 495 -12.33 10.68 2.64
CA PRO A 495 -11.75 11.96 3.01
C PRO A 495 -10.24 12.10 2.70
N ILE A 496 -9.49 10.99 2.72
CA ILE A 496 -8.05 11.00 2.50
C ILE A 496 -7.73 10.40 1.14
N SER A 497 -7.03 11.18 0.31
CA SER A 497 -6.59 10.75 -1.02
C SER A 497 -5.19 10.15 -1.00
N PHE A 498 -5.06 8.93 -1.52
CA PHE A 498 -3.80 8.17 -1.68
C PHE A 498 -3.28 8.16 -3.11
N THR A 499 -4.00 8.77 -4.04
CA THR A 499 -3.49 9.06 -5.38
C THR A 499 -2.75 10.38 -5.33
N GLN A 500 -1.62 10.45 -6.04
CA GLN A 500 -0.91 11.71 -6.18
C GLN A 500 -1.87 12.67 -6.87
N GLN A 501 -2.25 13.74 -6.19
CA GLN A 501 -2.93 14.84 -6.85
C GLN A 501 -1.90 15.50 -7.75
N ASN A 502 -1.73 14.96 -8.96
CA ASN A 502 -1.45 15.83 -10.09
C ASN A 502 -2.61 16.81 -10.04
N GLY A 503 -2.33 18.06 -9.66
CA GLY A 503 -3.35 19.08 -9.55
C GLY A 503 -4.22 19.09 -10.80
N PRO A 504 -5.47 19.58 -10.72
CA PRO A 504 -6.31 19.71 -11.92
C PRO A 504 -5.47 20.32 -13.02
N PHE A 505 -5.44 19.72 -14.23
CA PHE A 505 -4.66 20.26 -15.35
C PHE A 505 -4.90 21.77 -15.46
N ILE A 506 -3.95 22.56 -14.99
CA ILE A 506 -3.99 24.01 -15.07
C ILE A 506 -3.37 24.30 -16.41
N ASP A 507 -4.13 24.92 -17.30
CA ASP A 507 -3.60 25.44 -18.55
C ASP A 507 -2.46 26.42 -18.22
N THR A 508 -1.21 25.96 -18.31
CA THR A 508 -0.02 26.76 -18.04
C THR A 508 0.38 27.61 -19.26
N HIS A 509 -0.31 27.43 -20.38
CA HIS A 509 -0.04 28.04 -21.68
C HIS A 509 -1.27 28.78 -22.25
N PRO A 510 -1.83 29.77 -21.54
CA PRO A 510 -3.03 30.47 -21.99
C PRO A 510 -2.78 31.16 -23.35
N GLY A 511 -3.44 30.65 -24.39
CA GLY A 511 -3.35 31.17 -25.76
C GLY A 511 -2.46 30.36 -26.72
N ASP A 512 -1.71 29.37 -26.24
CA ASP A 512 -0.95 28.42 -27.08
C ASP A 512 -1.57 27.02 -26.99
N LYS A 513 -2.39 26.68 -28.00
CA LYS A 513 -3.09 25.40 -28.04
C LYS A 513 -2.18 24.21 -28.30
N THR A 514 -1.10 24.42 -29.04
CA THR A 514 -0.14 23.36 -29.30
C THR A 514 0.64 23.03 -28.02
N GLY A 515 1.09 24.06 -27.29
CA GLY A 515 1.71 23.88 -25.98
C GLY A 515 0.82 23.14 -24.98
N GLU A 516 -0.47 23.51 -24.90
CA GLU A 516 -1.44 22.84 -24.02
C GLU A 516 -1.62 21.34 -24.34
N ILE A 517 -1.75 21.00 -25.63
CA ILE A 517 -1.88 19.61 -26.08
C ILE A 517 -0.61 18.82 -25.77
N ILE A 518 0.56 19.41 -26.03
CA ILE A 518 1.86 18.79 -25.74
C ILE A 518 1.99 18.54 -24.23
N GLU A 519 1.65 19.49 -23.38
CA GLU A 519 1.74 19.32 -21.92
C GLU A 519 0.86 18.16 -21.44
N LEU A 520 -0.39 18.10 -21.88
CA LEU A 520 -1.29 16.99 -21.53
C LEU A 520 -0.78 15.65 -22.07
N ALA A 521 -0.26 15.62 -23.30
CA ALA A 521 0.34 14.43 -23.89
C ALA A 521 1.59 13.96 -23.12
N GLN A 522 2.47 14.88 -22.71
CA GLN A 522 3.66 14.58 -21.91
C GLN A 522 3.30 13.96 -20.56
N GLN A 523 2.26 14.49 -19.89
CA GLN A 523 1.74 13.92 -18.65
C GLN A 523 1.17 12.52 -18.86
N LEU A 524 0.40 12.30 -19.93
CA LEU A 524 -0.09 10.95 -20.28
C LEU A 524 1.06 9.98 -20.59
N ILE A 525 2.08 10.43 -21.33
CA ILE A 525 3.25 9.60 -21.70
C ILE A 525 4.03 9.19 -20.45
N SER A 526 4.10 10.04 -19.43
CA SER A 526 4.79 9.73 -18.16
C SER A 526 4.15 8.59 -17.36
N ILE A 527 2.93 8.18 -17.75
CA ILE A 527 2.20 7.05 -17.16
C ILE A 527 2.49 5.79 -18.02
N PRO A 528 3.28 4.81 -17.54
CA PRO A 528 3.62 3.60 -18.29
C PRO A 528 2.50 2.56 -18.32
N SER A 529 1.38 2.91 -18.95
CA SER A 529 0.16 2.11 -19.15
C SER A 529 0.35 0.96 -20.14
N VAL A 530 1.26 0.03 -19.88
CA VAL A 530 1.65 -1.03 -20.82
C VAL A 530 0.69 -2.23 -20.78
N THR A 531 0.17 -2.66 -21.92
CA THR A 531 -0.75 -3.83 -22.04
C THR A 531 -0.26 -4.88 -23.04
N ALA A 532 0.38 -4.50 -24.14
CA ALA A 532 0.91 -5.45 -25.11
C ALA A 532 2.29 -5.97 -24.68
N CYS A 533 2.31 -6.83 -23.65
CA CYS A 533 3.49 -7.51 -23.14
C CYS A 533 3.11 -8.78 -22.35
N PRO A 534 4.06 -9.66 -21.98
CA PRO A 534 3.78 -10.82 -21.13
C PRO A 534 3.27 -10.46 -19.73
N GLU A 535 3.68 -9.31 -19.20
CA GLU A 535 3.33 -8.82 -17.85
C GLU A 535 2.68 -7.43 -17.95
N GLU A 536 1.37 -7.42 -18.15
CA GLU A 536 0.56 -6.19 -18.24
C GLU A 536 0.70 -5.30 -17.00
N ARG A 537 0.81 -3.99 -17.20
CA ARG A 537 0.86 -2.97 -16.14
C ARG A 537 -0.53 -2.38 -15.88
N LEU A 538 -1.48 -3.22 -15.49
CA LEU A 538 -2.89 -2.83 -15.31
C LEU A 538 -3.10 -1.66 -14.34
N GLU A 539 -2.24 -1.52 -13.34
CA GLU A 539 -2.30 -0.40 -12.39
C GLU A 539 -2.01 0.94 -13.07
N GLU A 540 -1.09 0.96 -14.01
CA GLU A 540 -0.71 2.15 -14.78
C GLU A 540 -1.78 2.49 -15.83
N VAL A 541 -2.44 1.48 -16.38
CA VAL A 541 -3.64 1.64 -17.21
C VAL A 541 -4.75 2.31 -16.39
N CYS A 542 -5.00 1.85 -15.16
CA CYS A 542 -5.93 2.52 -14.24
C CYS A 542 -5.50 3.95 -13.88
N ARG A 543 -4.20 4.19 -13.66
CA ARG A 543 -3.68 5.54 -13.38
C ARG A 543 -3.90 6.50 -14.55
N ALA A 544 -3.67 6.04 -15.79
CA ALA A 544 -3.95 6.82 -16.99
C ALA A 544 -5.45 7.12 -17.14
N HIS A 545 -6.31 6.13 -16.87
CA HIS A 545 -7.76 6.30 -16.83
C HIS A 545 -8.19 7.35 -15.80
N ASP A 546 -7.70 7.27 -14.57
CA ASP A 546 -8.08 8.18 -13.48
C ASP A 546 -7.60 9.60 -13.73
N PHE A 547 -6.38 9.73 -14.29
CA PHE A 547 -5.85 11.00 -14.75
C PHE A 547 -6.77 11.63 -15.81
N LEU A 548 -7.13 10.90 -16.87
CA LEU A 548 -8.04 11.39 -17.91
C LEU A 548 -9.42 11.74 -17.34
N CYS A 549 -9.97 10.89 -16.48
CA CYS A 549 -11.25 11.11 -15.82
C CYS A 549 -11.24 12.40 -14.99
N SER A 550 -10.16 12.67 -14.24
CA SER A 550 -10.02 13.89 -13.46
C SER A 550 -9.93 15.14 -14.32
N VAL A 551 -9.16 15.11 -15.42
CA VAL A 551 -9.05 16.23 -16.38
C VAL A 551 -10.41 16.53 -17.04
N LEU A 552 -11.13 15.49 -17.46
CA LEU A 552 -12.44 15.64 -18.11
C LEU A 552 -13.51 16.16 -17.14
N HIS A 553 -13.56 15.64 -15.91
CA HIS A 553 -14.46 16.13 -14.86
C HIS A 553 -14.14 17.58 -14.48
N ALA A 554 -12.87 17.92 -14.26
CA ALA A 554 -12.45 19.27 -13.93
C ALA A 554 -12.80 20.27 -15.05
N SER A 555 -12.86 19.80 -16.30
CA SER A 555 -13.30 20.59 -17.45
C SER A 555 -14.82 20.83 -17.49
N GLY A 556 -15.61 20.06 -16.75
CA GLY A 556 -17.08 20.16 -16.70
C GLY A 556 -17.81 19.24 -17.69
N LEU A 557 -17.12 18.27 -18.30
CA LEU A 557 -17.75 17.27 -19.18
C LEU A 557 -18.47 16.19 -18.35
N GLN A 558 -19.50 15.58 -18.94
CA GLN A 558 -20.13 14.40 -18.34
C GLN A 558 -19.26 13.19 -18.66
N VAL A 559 -18.72 12.53 -17.64
CA VAL A 559 -17.88 11.34 -17.80
C VAL A 559 -18.59 10.13 -17.22
N ARG A 560 -18.69 9.08 -18.02
CA ARG A 560 -19.15 7.77 -17.62
C ARG A 560 -17.98 6.80 -17.62
N VAL A 561 -17.79 6.10 -16.52
CA VAL A 561 -16.68 5.17 -16.33
C VAL A 561 -17.13 3.71 -16.48
N PHE A 562 -16.29 2.90 -17.11
CA PHE A 562 -16.40 1.45 -17.26
C PHE A 562 -15.16 0.78 -16.65
N ASN A 563 -15.12 0.66 -15.32
CA ASN A 563 -13.95 0.17 -14.57
C ASN A 563 -14.20 -1.13 -13.78
N LYS A 564 -15.30 -1.84 -14.06
CA LYS A 564 -15.67 -3.09 -13.37
C LYS A 564 -15.07 -4.35 -13.99
N GLN A 565 -14.28 -4.19 -15.05
CA GLN A 565 -13.63 -5.27 -15.79
C GLN A 565 -12.11 -5.14 -15.66
N LYS A 566 -11.37 -6.11 -16.22
CA LYS A 566 -9.89 -6.14 -16.18
C LYS A 566 -9.25 -4.83 -16.68
N TYR A 567 -9.80 -4.25 -17.76
CA TYR A 567 -9.34 -2.99 -18.33
C TYR A 567 -10.40 -1.91 -18.21
N SER A 568 -9.95 -0.70 -17.92
CA SER A 568 -10.81 0.46 -17.76
C SER A 568 -11.10 1.13 -19.11
N ALA A 569 -12.29 1.72 -19.20
CA ALA A 569 -12.67 2.62 -20.28
C ALA A 569 -13.50 3.77 -19.73
N LEU A 570 -13.54 4.90 -20.43
CA LEU A 570 -14.40 6.04 -20.08
C LEU A 570 -15.05 6.63 -21.33
N LEU A 571 -16.25 7.15 -21.15
CA LEU A 571 -17.01 7.86 -22.17
C LEU A 571 -17.25 9.29 -21.69
N ALA A 572 -16.73 10.27 -22.43
CA ALA A 572 -16.94 11.68 -22.19
C ALA A 572 -17.98 12.26 -23.17
N GLU A 573 -18.91 13.04 -22.65
CA GLU A 573 -20.00 13.66 -23.39
C GLU A 573 -20.20 15.12 -22.96
N PHE A 574 -20.67 15.95 -23.89
CA PHE A 574 -21.15 17.28 -23.56
C PHE A 574 -22.45 17.17 -22.73
N PRO A 575 -22.72 18.12 -21.82
CA PRO A 575 -23.98 18.14 -21.06
C PRO A 575 -25.14 18.57 -21.98
N SER A 576 -25.66 17.62 -22.76
CA SER A 576 -26.72 17.81 -23.76
C SER A 576 -27.76 16.68 -23.68
N ASP A 577 -29.02 17.02 -23.94
CA ASP A 577 -30.11 16.04 -24.06
C ASP A 577 -30.12 15.35 -25.44
N GLU A 578 -29.40 15.89 -26.43
CA GLU A 578 -29.29 15.27 -27.75
C GLU A 578 -28.24 14.14 -27.75
N PRO A 579 -28.58 12.95 -28.27
CA PRO A 579 -27.63 11.85 -28.33
C PRO A 579 -26.48 12.14 -29.31
N ALA A 580 -25.27 11.74 -28.93
CA ALA A 580 -24.11 11.84 -29.80
C ALA A 580 -24.32 11.07 -31.12
N ARG A 581 -24.10 11.77 -32.23
CA ARG A 581 -24.20 11.23 -33.60
C ARG A 581 -22.87 10.71 -34.11
N VAL A 582 -21.76 11.22 -33.58
CA VAL A 582 -20.40 10.79 -33.91
C VAL A 582 -19.68 10.42 -32.61
N MET A 583 -18.93 9.32 -32.62
CA MET A 583 -18.08 8.91 -31.52
C MET A 583 -16.62 8.96 -31.96
N LEU A 584 -15.84 9.78 -31.27
CA LEU A 584 -14.38 9.73 -31.32
C LEU A 584 -13.91 8.58 -30.43
N SER A 585 -12.87 7.89 -30.85
CA SER A 585 -12.24 6.83 -30.07
C SER A 585 -10.74 7.05 -29.98
N GLY A 586 -10.19 6.75 -28.81
CA GLY A 586 -8.75 6.59 -28.65
C GLY A 586 -8.42 5.62 -27.51
N HIS A 587 -7.16 5.30 -27.37
CA HIS A 587 -6.67 4.45 -26.29
C HIS A 587 -5.54 5.11 -25.52
N PHE A 588 -5.39 4.71 -24.26
CA PHE A 588 -4.37 5.23 -23.36
C PHE A 588 -3.41 4.15 -22.87
N ASP A 589 -3.61 2.89 -23.25
CA ASP A 589 -2.59 1.86 -23.13
C ASP A 589 -1.54 1.94 -24.25
N VAL A 590 -0.39 1.31 -24.04
CA VAL A 590 0.74 1.32 -24.98
C VAL A 590 1.44 -0.04 -25.03
N VAL A 591 2.19 -0.29 -26.10
CA VAL A 591 3.13 -1.42 -26.15
C VAL A 591 4.31 -1.31 -25.16
N GLN A 592 5.01 -2.42 -24.96
CA GLN A 592 6.23 -2.48 -24.16
C GLN A 592 7.28 -1.45 -24.63
N PRO A 593 7.92 -0.72 -23.71
CA PRO A 593 9.01 0.18 -24.08
C PRO A 593 10.27 -0.61 -24.49
N GLU A 594 11.04 -0.03 -25.41
CA GLU A 594 12.34 -0.57 -25.83
C GLU A 594 13.37 0.57 -25.93
N PRO A 595 14.55 0.49 -25.27
CA PRO A 595 15.03 -0.63 -24.47
C PRO A 595 14.45 -0.71 -23.05
N ASP A 596 13.98 0.41 -22.50
CA ASP A 596 13.55 0.50 -21.09
C ASP A 596 12.57 1.66 -20.86
N ASP A 597 12.17 1.85 -19.59
CA ASP A 597 11.20 2.85 -19.14
C ASP A 597 11.65 4.31 -19.34
N SER A 598 12.88 4.58 -19.80
CA SER A 598 13.28 5.94 -20.22
C SER A 598 12.40 6.50 -21.33
N GLN A 599 11.72 5.65 -22.13
CA GLN A 599 10.77 6.10 -23.14
C GLN A 599 9.53 6.80 -22.55
N PHE A 600 9.24 6.67 -21.26
CA PHE A 600 8.16 7.41 -20.59
C PHE A 600 8.60 8.80 -20.11
N GLN A 601 9.89 9.12 -20.20
CA GLN A 601 10.41 10.48 -20.03
C GLN A 601 10.26 11.23 -21.35
N SER A 602 9.09 11.82 -21.56
CA SER A 602 8.80 12.56 -22.78
C SER A 602 9.70 13.78 -22.94
N ARG A 603 10.09 14.09 -24.17
CA ARG A 603 10.92 15.26 -24.49
C ARG A 603 10.54 15.86 -25.83
N VAL A 604 10.64 17.18 -25.94
CA VAL A 604 10.49 17.89 -27.21
C VAL A 604 11.88 18.14 -27.77
N GLU A 605 12.17 17.60 -28.96
CA GLU A 605 13.42 17.82 -29.67
C GLU A 605 13.11 18.34 -31.08
N GLY A 606 13.37 19.63 -31.30
CA GLY A 606 12.95 20.31 -32.52
C GLY A 606 11.41 20.34 -32.61
N ASP A 607 10.89 19.86 -33.74
CA ASP A 607 9.44 19.84 -34.02
C ASP A 607 8.76 18.54 -33.56
N TYR A 608 9.48 17.65 -32.85
CA TYR A 608 9.00 16.32 -32.48
C TYR A 608 8.87 16.14 -30.97
N LEU A 609 7.72 15.60 -30.53
CA LEU A 609 7.50 15.06 -29.20
C LEU A 609 7.90 13.58 -29.18
N TRP A 610 8.95 13.27 -28.43
CA TRP A 610 9.47 11.92 -28.25
C TRP A 610 8.94 11.29 -26.97
N GLY A 611 8.50 10.04 -27.06
CA GLY A 611 8.12 9.21 -25.91
C GLY A 611 7.21 8.05 -26.30
N ARG A 612 7.15 6.98 -25.49
CA ARG A 612 6.27 5.83 -25.73
C ARG A 612 4.81 6.28 -25.64
N GLY A 613 4.08 6.00 -26.72
CA GLY A 613 2.68 6.39 -26.86
C GLY A 613 2.46 7.79 -27.41
N SER A 614 3.53 8.54 -27.74
CA SER A 614 3.41 9.88 -28.37
C SER A 614 2.64 9.83 -29.69
N ALA A 615 3.07 8.98 -30.62
CA ALA A 615 2.39 8.77 -31.90
C ALA A 615 1.15 7.88 -31.78
N ASP A 616 1.17 6.93 -30.85
CA ASP A 616 0.19 5.84 -30.74
C ASP A 616 -0.28 5.63 -29.29
N MET A 617 -1.32 6.33 -28.82
CA MET A 617 -1.95 7.49 -29.48
C MET A 617 -2.23 8.65 -28.51
N LYS A 618 -1.43 8.78 -27.45
CA LYS A 618 -1.65 9.72 -26.33
C LYS A 618 -1.71 11.19 -26.76
N THR A 619 -1.02 11.59 -27.83
CA THR A 619 -1.13 12.96 -28.38
C THR A 619 -2.51 13.21 -29.02
N VAL A 620 -3.09 12.20 -29.65
CA VAL A 620 -4.45 12.29 -30.21
C VAL A 620 -5.48 12.35 -29.08
N VAL A 621 -5.31 11.53 -28.04
CA VAL A 621 -6.15 11.59 -26.83
C VAL A 621 -6.11 12.98 -26.20
N ALA A 622 -4.91 13.54 -26.02
CA ALA A 622 -4.74 14.89 -25.50
C ALA A 622 -5.46 15.94 -26.37
N THR A 623 -5.34 15.81 -27.70
CA THR A 623 -6.01 16.70 -28.67
C THR A 623 -7.53 16.66 -28.51
N TYR A 624 -8.13 15.47 -28.38
CA TYR A 624 -9.57 15.32 -28.18
C TYR A 624 -10.03 15.95 -26.86
N VAL A 625 -9.31 15.71 -25.76
CA VAL A 625 -9.64 16.24 -24.44
C VAL A 625 -9.59 17.76 -24.44
N VAL A 626 -8.53 18.37 -24.98
CA VAL A 626 -8.38 19.83 -25.09
C VAL A 626 -9.48 20.43 -25.97
N TRP A 627 -9.76 19.83 -27.13
CA TRP A 627 -10.81 20.29 -28.02
C TRP A 627 -12.21 20.24 -27.36
N MET A 628 -12.55 19.16 -26.67
CA MET A 628 -13.83 19.05 -25.96
C MET A 628 -13.94 20.07 -24.84
N LYS A 629 -12.87 20.27 -24.06
CA LYS A 629 -12.80 21.29 -23.01
C LYS A 629 -13.06 22.68 -23.59
N ASP A 630 -12.38 23.05 -24.67
CA ASP A 630 -12.53 24.36 -25.29
C ASP A 630 -13.92 24.55 -25.90
N ARG A 631 -14.44 23.52 -26.57
CA ARG A 631 -15.79 23.55 -27.13
C ARG A 631 -16.86 23.69 -26.05
N LEU A 632 -16.66 23.07 -24.88
CA LEU A 632 -17.55 23.21 -23.74
C LEU A 632 -17.56 24.65 -23.21
N LYS A 633 -16.40 25.33 -23.19
CA LYS A 633 -16.28 26.73 -22.78
C LYS A 633 -17.01 27.71 -23.71
N GLU A 634 -17.18 27.39 -24.99
CA GLU A 634 -17.97 28.19 -25.94
C GLU A 634 -19.47 28.21 -25.60
N GLY A 635 -19.95 27.25 -24.80
CA GLY A 635 -21.35 27.12 -24.41
C GLY A 635 -22.23 26.44 -25.48
N PRO A 636 -23.54 26.24 -25.19
CA PRO A 636 -24.45 25.56 -26.10
C PRO A 636 -24.79 26.41 -27.34
N PRO A 637 -25.17 25.77 -28.47
CA PRO A 637 -25.39 24.34 -28.65
C PRO A 637 -24.08 23.55 -28.78
N TYR A 638 -23.98 22.46 -28.02
CA TYR A 638 -22.82 21.57 -28.09
C TYR A 638 -22.89 20.67 -29.34
N PRO A 639 -21.75 20.30 -29.94
CA PRO A 639 -21.77 19.36 -31.05
C PRO A 639 -22.21 17.96 -30.56
N PRO A 640 -22.94 17.19 -31.37
CA PRO A 640 -23.41 15.85 -31.02
C PRO A 640 -22.26 14.83 -31.16
N ILE A 641 -21.20 15.01 -30.38
CA ILE A 641 -19.96 14.23 -30.41
C ILE A 641 -19.67 13.70 -29.01
N SER A 642 -19.32 12.41 -28.92
CA SER A 642 -18.83 11.76 -27.69
C SER A 642 -17.39 11.26 -27.89
N LEU A 643 -16.65 11.09 -26.80
CA LEU A 643 -15.30 10.52 -26.80
C LEU A 643 -15.26 9.24 -25.96
N LEU A 644 -14.94 8.11 -26.57
CA LEU A 644 -14.67 6.84 -25.89
C LEU A 644 -13.14 6.65 -25.79
N LEU A 645 -12.63 6.48 -24.57
CA LEU A 645 -11.23 6.15 -24.32
C LEU A 645 -11.13 4.76 -23.68
N VAL A 646 -10.26 3.90 -24.22
CA VAL A 646 -10.07 2.51 -23.76
C VAL A 646 -8.63 2.24 -23.34
N GLY A 647 -8.44 1.27 -22.44
CA GLY A 647 -7.13 0.93 -21.88
C GLY A 647 -6.62 -0.45 -22.29
N ASN A 648 -7.04 -0.98 -23.43
CA ASN A 648 -6.66 -2.32 -23.89
C ASN A 648 -6.69 -2.49 -25.41
N GLU A 649 -6.48 -1.42 -26.17
CA GLU A 649 -6.49 -1.52 -27.64
C GLU A 649 -5.28 -2.33 -28.14
N GLU A 650 -4.10 -2.11 -27.54
CA GLU A 650 -2.81 -2.64 -28.01
C GLU A 650 -2.70 -4.17 -27.87
N ASN A 651 -3.52 -4.77 -27.01
CA ASN A 651 -3.64 -6.24 -26.89
C ASN A 651 -4.72 -6.84 -27.82
N GLY A 652 -5.28 -6.01 -28.70
CA GLY A 652 -6.29 -6.35 -29.70
C GLY A 652 -7.69 -6.55 -29.15
N GLU A 653 -7.99 -6.01 -27.96
CA GLU A 653 -9.27 -6.18 -27.26
C GLU A 653 -9.78 -7.64 -27.25
N THR A 654 -8.87 -8.60 -27.10
CA THR A 654 -9.16 -10.05 -27.24
C THR A 654 -10.11 -10.59 -26.15
N GLU A 655 -10.25 -9.86 -25.05
CA GLU A 655 -11.24 -10.11 -24.01
C GLU A 655 -12.52 -9.29 -24.29
N PRO A 656 -13.73 -9.75 -23.89
CA PRO A 656 -15.00 -9.04 -24.14
C PRO A 656 -15.21 -7.80 -23.22
N VAL A 657 -14.19 -6.95 -23.17
CA VAL A 657 -13.97 -5.76 -22.35
C VAL A 657 -13.47 -4.63 -23.28
N GLY A 658 -13.30 -3.39 -22.81
CA GLY A 658 -12.92 -2.27 -23.71
C GLY A 658 -14.09 -1.81 -24.60
N THR A 659 -13.82 -1.55 -25.88
CA THR A 659 -14.79 -0.98 -26.84
C THR A 659 -16.05 -1.85 -26.99
N PRO A 660 -15.97 -3.18 -27.23
CA PRO A 660 -17.15 -4.04 -27.36
C PRO A 660 -18.05 -4.00 -26.13
N HIS A 661 -17.46 -3.95 -24.93
CA HIS A 661 -18.19 -3.89 -23.67
C HIS A 661 -18.94 -2.56 -23.50
N ALA A 662 -18.24 -1.45 -23.72
CA ALA A 662 -18.84 -0.12 -23.64
C ALA A 662 -19.99 0.02 -24.64
N LEU A 663 -19.77 -0.36 -25.91
CA LEU A 663 -20.80 -0.29 -26.95
C LEU A 663 -21.99 -1.20 -26.65
N LYS A 664 -21.78 -2.40 -26.11
CA LYS A 664 -22.87 -3.30 -25.70
C LYS A 664 -23.74 -2.69 -24.61
N ILE A 665 -23.13 -2.06 -23.60
CA ILE A 665 -23.88 -1.37 -22.54
C ILE A 665 -24.67 -0.21 -23.14
N LEU A 666 -24.04 0.63 -23.96
CA LEU A 666 -24.70 1.76 -24.63
C LEU A 666 -25.88 1.31 -25.49
N ALA A 667 -25.74 0.22 -26.23
CA ALA A 667 -26.81 -0.36 -27.05
C ALA A 667 -27.99 -0.87 -26.22
N SER A 668 -27.74 -1.30 -24.98
CA SER A 668 -28.81 -1.77 -24.08
C SER A 668 -29.59 -0.65 -23.42
N GLU A 669 -29.00 0.54 -23.32
CA GLU A 669 -29.56 1.67 -22.57
C GLU A 669 -30.08 2.79 -23.47
N ARG A 670 -29.48 2.95 -24.66
CA ARG A 670 -29.81 4.03 -25.60
C ARG A 670 -30.73 3.53 -26.69
N LYS A 671 -31.65 4.41 -27.10
CA LYS A 671 -32.51 4.17 -28.26
C LYS A 671 -31.78 4.27 -29.59
N GLU A 672 -30.65 4.98 -29.61
CA GLU A 672 -29.90 5.30 -30.82
C GLU A 672 -28.39 5.30 -30.50
N LEU A 673 -27.60 4.66 -31.35
CA LEU A 673 -26.14 4.62 -31.28
C LEU A 673 -25.52 5.67 -32.23
N PRO A 674 -24.24 6.03 -32.04
CA PRO A 674 -23.51 6.89 -32.97
C PRO A 674 -23.55 6.32 -34.40
N HIS A 675 -23.70 7.22 -35.38
CA HIS A 675 -23.79 6.89 -36.81
C HIS A 675 -22.43 6.80 -37.49
N LEU A 676 -21.41 7.37 -36.84
CA LEU A 676 -20.03 7.31 -37.28
C LEU A 676 -19.13 7.11 -36.05
N PHE A 677 -18.22 6.15 -36.16
CA PHE A 677 -17.17 5.90 -35.19
C PHE A 677 -15.84 6.27 -35.85
N ILE A 678 -15.08 7.17 -35.22
CA ILE A 678 -13.80 7.66 -35.72
C ILE A 678 -12.71 7.13 -34.77
N ALA A 679 -11.96 6.13 -35.23
CA ALA A 679 -10.73 5.72 -34.55
C ALA A 679 -9.66 6.80 -34.76
N GLY A 680 -9.11 7.35 -33.69
CA GLY A 680 -8.11 8.42 -33.75
C GLY A 680 -6.70 7.97 -34.12
N GLU A 681 -6.55 6.74 -34.60
CA GLU A 681 -5.26 6.17 -34.98
C GLU A 681 -4.52 7.01 -36.01
N ARG A 682 -3.19 7.06 -35.87
CA ARG A 682 -2.35 7.73 -36.85
C ARG A 682 -2.36 6.93 -38.16
N THR A 683 -2.67 7.60 -39.27
CA THR A 683 -2.71 6.97 -40.61
C THR A 683 -1.51 7.31 -41.50
N GLY A 684 -0.59 8.17 -41.05
CA GLY A 684 0.69 8.44 -41.72
C GLY A 684 1.85 7.76 -41.01
N GLU A 685 2.76 7.14 -41.74
CA GLU A 685 3.84 6.33 -41.17
C GLU A 685 5.21 7.04 -41.20
N ARG A 686 5.44 7.97 -42.13
CA ARG A 686 6.80 8.48 -42.42
C ARG A 686 7.27 9.54 -41.43
N GLY A 687 6.36 10.21 -40.73
CA GLY A 687 6.73 11.20 -39.71
C GLY A 687 6.88 12.62 -40.22
N ASP A 688 6.76 12.83 -41.53
CA ASP A 688 6.80 14.13 -42.20
C ASP A 688 5.42 14.56 -42.75
N GLU A 689 4.40 13.71 -42.62
CA GLU A 689 3.05 13.98 -43.08
C GLU A 689 2.21 14.68 -42.01
N LEU A 690 1.76 15.90 -42.32
CA LEU A 690 0.78 16.62 -41.48
C LEU A 690 -0.64 16.05 -41.61
N TRP A 691 -0.97 15.52 -42.80
CA TRP A 691 -2.28 14.94 -43.11
C TRP A 691 -2.11 13.49 -43.60
N GLY A 692 -2.65 12.55 -42.85
CA GLY A 692 -2.73 11.14 -43.25
C GLY A 692 -3.93 10.84 -44.14
N GLU A 693 -4.12 9.57 -44.48
CA GLU A 693 -5.29 9.11 -45.23
C GLU A 693 -6.51 8.97 -44.32
N ILE A 694 -7.70 9.22 -44.86
CA ILE A 694 -8.97 8.86 -44.21
C ILE A 694 -9.26 7.41 -44.57
N CYS A 695 -8.90 6.49 -43.67
CA CYS A 695 -9.08 5.06 -43.88
C CYS A 695 -10.54 4.65 -43.64
N ILE A 696 -11.30 4.49 -44.73
CA ILE A 696 -12.73 4.14 -44.67
C ILE A 696 -12.98 2.62 -44.68
N GLN A 697 -11.93 1.83 -44.84
CA GLN A 697 -12.00 0.37 -44.85
C GLN A 697 -10.82 -0.24 -44.10
N ASN A 698 -11.05 -1.37 -43.43
CA ASN A 698 -10.03 -2.16 -42.76
C ASN A 698 -10.22 -3.66 -43.05
N ARG A 699 -9.11 -4.41 -43.09
CA ARG A 699 -9.16 -5.88 -43.20
C ARG A 699 -9.69 -6.48 -41.89
N GLY A 700 -10.35 -7.63 -42.01
CA GLY A 700 -10.71 -8.45 -40.87
C GLY A 700 -9.56 -9.35 -40.43
N VAL A 701 -9.85 -10.27 -39.52
CA VAL A 701 -8.91 -11.30 -39.09
C VAL A 701 -9.68 -12.59 -38.78
N MET A 702 -9.17 -13.70 -39.29
CA MET A 702 -9.64 -15.02 -38.88
C MET A 702 -8.43 -15.93 -38.66
N ARG A 703 -8.33 -16.45 -37.43
CA ARG A 703 -7.27 -17.37 -37.01
C ARG A 703 -7.91 -18.68 -36.63
N PHE A 704 -7.36 -19.78 -37.13
CA PHE A 704 -7.88 -21.11 -36.83
C PHE A 704 -6.79 -22.18 -36.84
N GLU A 705 -7.08 -23.28 -36.14
CA GLU A 705 -6.26 -24.47 -36.12
C GLU A 705 -7.02 -25.66 -36.70
N VAL A 706 -6.32 -26.45 -37.51
CA VAL A 706 -6.79 -27.75 -37.98
C VAL A 706 -6.00 -28.84 -37.27
N ILE A 707 -6.70 -29.69 -36.54
CA ILE A 707 -6.12 -30.67 -35.63
C ILE A 707 -6.38 -32.08 -36.18
N ALA A 708 -5.31 -32.85 -36.33
CA ALA A 708 -5.36 -34.25 -36.75
C ALA A 708 -5.02 -35.17 -35.58
N ARG A 709 -5.82 -36.23 -35.37
CA ARG A 709 -5.62 -37.22 -34.31
C ARG A 709 -5.30 -38.60 -34.91
N GLY A 710 -4.23 -39.20 -34.42
CA GLY A 710 -3.74 -40.52 -34.84
C GLY A 710 -3.33 -41.39 -33.66
N GLN A 711 -2.70 -42.53 -33.95
CA GLN A 711 -2.20 -43.44 -32.92
C GLN A 711 -0.67 -43.47 -32.92
N ARG A 712 -0.07 -43.31 -31.74
CA ARG A 712 1.37 -43.49 -31.55
C ARG A 712 1.73 -44.96 -31.81
N GLY A 713 2.75 -45.20 -32.63
CA GLY A 713 3.18 -46.55 -32.98
C GLY A 713 4.63 -46.58 -33.44
N HIS A 714 5.28 -47.73 -33.29
CA HIS A 714 6.67 -47.91 -33.73
C HIS A 714 6.71 -47.96 -35.26
N THR A 715 7.50 -47.08 -35.89
CA THR A 715 7.50 -46.91 -37.36
C THR A 715 7.96 -48.17 -38.11
N GLY A 716 8.77 -49.02 -37.47
CA GLY A 716 9.32 -50.25 -38.05
C GLY A 716 8.43 -51.51 -38.07
N THR A 717 7.28 -51.53 -37.38
CA THR A 717 6.46 -52.76 -37.22
C THR A 717 5.05 -52.66 -37.82
N GLY A 718 4.86 -51.78 -38.81
CA GLY A 718 3.55 -51.44 -39.36
C GLY A 718 3.03 -50.18 -38.68
N GLY A 719 3.30 -49.02 -39.32
CA GLY A 719 3.01 -47.70 -38.79
C GLY A 719 1.56 -47.54 -38.33
N GLY A 720 1.36 -46.76 -37.27
CA GLY A 720 0.04 -46.47 -36.70
C GLY A 720 -0.97 -46.06 -37.79
N LYS A 721 -2.20 -46.55 -37.66
CA LYS A 721 -3.31 -46.10 -38.52
C LYS A 721 -3.43 -44.57 -38.38
N ASN A 722 -3.59 -43.90 -39.52
CA ASN A 722 -3.68 -42.44 -39.69
C ASN A 722 -2.35 -41.70 -39.47
N ASN A 723 -1.64 -41.45 -40.58
CA ASN A 723 -0.44 -40.61 -40.57
C ASN A 723 -0.86 -39.14 -40.43
N VAL A 724 -0.81 -38.65 -39.19
CA VAL A 724 -1.12 -37.26 -38.80
C VAL A 724 -0.37 -36.24 -39.65
N LEU A 725 0.92 -36.44 -39.92
CA LEU A 725 1.71 -35.50 -40.70
C LEU A 725 1.22 -35.42 -42.15
N ARG A 726 0.85 -36.56 -42.75
CA ARG A 726 0.27 -36.61 -44.08
C ARG A 726 -1.12 -35.95 -44.12
N GLN A 727 -1.95 -36.17 -43.10
CA GLN A 727 -3.26 -35.54 -43.00
C GLN A 727 -3.18 -34.01 -42.93
N LEU A 728 -2.25 -33.47 -42.14
CA LEU A 728 -2.08 -32.02 -41.99
C LEU A 728 -1.46 -31.37 -43.23
N THR A 729 -0.52 -32.03 -43.90
CA THR A 729 0.07 -31.51 -45.15
C THR A 729 -0.95 -31.52 -46.29
N THR A 730 -1.77 -32.57 -46.42
CA THR A 730 -2.90 -32.55 -47.36
C THR A 730 -3.95 -31.49 -46.98
N ALA A 731 -4.24 -31.34 -45.68
CA ALA A 731 -5.14 -30.29 -45.22
C ALA A 731 -4.63 -28.89 -45.56
N GLN A 732 -3.33 -28.64 -45.45
CA GLN A 732 -2.73 -27.37 -45.85
C GLN A 732 -2.99 -27.07 -47.33
N GLU A 733 -2.70 -28.02 -48.23
CA GLU A 733 -2.90 -27.87 -49.68
C GLU A 733 -4.37 -27.61 -50.02
N ASP A 734 -5.29 -28.44 -49.49
CA ASP A 734 -6.72 -28.34 -49.76
C ASP A 734 -7.33 -27.05 -49.19
N ILE A 735 -6.90 -26.61 -48.00
CA ILE A 735 -7.36 -25.37 -47.37
C ILE A 735 -6.82 -24.16 -48.13
N GLU A 736 -5.56 -24.21 -48.58
CA GLU A 736 -4.99 -23.14 -49.41
C GLU A 736 -5.81 -22.96 -50.70
N GLU A 737 -6.17 -24.05 -51.38
CA GLU A 737 -7.05 -24.01 -52.57
C GLU A 737 -8.45 -23.49 -52.25
N LEU A 738 -9.09 -23.99 -51.18
CA LEU A 738 -10.39 -23.52 -50.72
C LEU A 738 -10.40 -22.02 -50.43
N LEU A 739 -9.36 -21.52 -49.75
CA LEU A 739 -9.21 -20.10 -49.44
C LEU A 739 -8.97 -19.29 -50.72
N ARG A 740 -8.21 -19.80 -51.71
CA ARG A 740 -8.04 -19.11 -53.00
C ARG A 740 -9.34 -18.95 -53.77
N ASP A 741 -10.21 -19.94 -53.71
CA ASP A 741 -11.50 -19.89 -54.40
C ASP A 741 -12.49 -18.90 -53.77
N HIS A 742 -12.33 -18.59 -52.48
CA HIS A 742 -13.34 -17.88 -51.68
C HIS A 742 -12.88 -16.53 -51.14
N LEU A 743 -11.56 -16.28 -51.09
CA LEU A 743 -11.00 -14.97 -50.75
C LEU A 743 -10.67 -14.19 -52.02
N THR A 744 -10.83 -12.88 -51.95
CA THR A 744 -10.42 -11.97 -53.01
C THR A 744 -8.90 -11.80 -52.99
N ILE A 745 -8.16 -12.76 -53.57
CA ILE A 745 -6.69 -12.77 -53.58
C ILE A 745 -6.10 -12.00 -54.76
N VAL A 746 -6.92 -11.65 -55.76
CA VAL A 746 -6.53 -10.73 -56.84
C VAL A 746 -7.70 -9.80 -57.09
N SER A 747 -7.55 -8.53 -56.77
CA SER A 747 -8.54 -7.49 -57.05
C SER A 747 -8.04 -6.50 -58.12
N PRO A 748 -8.95 -5.85 -58.88
CA PRO A 748 -8.57 -4.86 -59.90
C PRO A 748 -7.85 -3.62 -59.36
N ASP A 749 -8.01 -3.33 -58.06
CA ASP A 749 -7.44 -2.16 -57.39
C ASP A 749 -6.22 -2.49 -56.51
N GLY A 750 -5.74 -3.73 -56.56
CA GLY A 750 -4.55 -4.21 -55.85
C GLY A 750 -4.79 -4.54 -54.36
N TRP A 751 -5.99 -4.33 -53.81
CA TRP A 751 -6.30 -4.74 -52.44
C TRP A 751 -6.81 -6.17 -52.36
N GLN A 752 -5.94 -7.04 -51.85
CA GLN A 752 -6.20 -8.46 -51.71
C GLN A 752 -6.24 -8.88 -50.24
N SER A 753 -6.95 -9.97 -50.01
CA SER A 753 -6.91 -10.73 -48.76
C SER A 753 -5.59 -11.46 -48.65
N GLN A 754 -5.13 -11.65 -47.42
CA GLN A 754 -3.88 -12.36 -47.16
C GLN A 754 -4.17 -13.67 -46.46
N MET A 755 -3.34 -14.68 -46.70
CA MET A 755 -3.33 -15.93 -45.95
C MET A 755 -1.91 -16.30 -45.58
N SER A 756 -1.73 -16.87 -44.39
CA SER A 756 -0.46 -17.39 -43.92
C SER A 756 -0.67 -18.68 -43.13
N PHE A 757 0.34 -19.56 -43.20
CA PHE A 757 0.40 -20.82 -42.45
C PHE A 757 1.56 -20.73 -41.46
N PRO A 758 1.39 -20.07 -40.30
CA PRO A 758 2.49 -19.74 -39.39
C PRO A 758 3.22 -20.96 -38.81
N PHE A 759 2.53 -22.08 -38.63
CA PHE A 759 3.14 -23.29 -38.07
C PHE A 759 2.43 -24.58 -38.48
N LEU A 760 3.20 -25.66 -38.51
CA LEU A 760 2.73 -27.04 -38.56
C LEU A 760 3.50 -27.84 -37.49
N HIS A 761 2.78 -28.46 -36.57
CA HIS A 761 3.36 -29.24 -35.48
C HIS A 761 2.87 -30.68 -35.49
N ALA A 762 3.78 -31.63 -35.66
CA ALA A 762 3.51 -33.05 -35.50
C ALA A 762 4.80 -33.80 -35.16
N GLY A 763 4.78 -34.58 -34.07
CA GLY A 763 5.92 -35.37 -33.63
C GLY A 763 6.87 -34.61 -32.70
N THR A 764 8.01 -35.23 -32.38
CA THR A 764 8.99 -34.67 -31.45
C THR A 764 10.36 -34.67 -32.12
N PRO A 765 11.06 -33.52 -32.23
CA PRO A 765 12.39 -33.46 -32.81
C PRO A 765 13.35 -34.46 -32.16
N GLY A 766 14.10 -35.21 -32.97
CA GLY A 766 15.02 -36.26 -32.51
C GLY A 766 14.39 -37.64 -32.26
N VAL A 767 13.06 -37.77 -32.32
CA VAL A 767 12.35 -39.04 -32.14
C VAL A 767 11.83 -39.54 -33.50
N TYR A 768 12.57 -40.47 -34.12
CA TYR A 768 12.26 -40.97 -35.47
C TYR A 768 11.43 -42.26 -35.50
N ASN A 769 11.44 -43.02 -34.40
CA ASN A 769 10.86 -44.36 -34.36
C ASN A 769 9.41 -44.40 -33.84
N ILE A 770 8.77 -43.26 -33.59
CA ILE A 770 7.41 -43.16 -33.06
C ILE A 770 6.56 -42.25 -33.96
N SER A 771 5.45 -42.76 -34.49
CA SER A 771 4.47 -41.93 -35.20
C SER A 771 3.77 -40.95 -34.25
N PRO A 772 3.52 -39.69 -34.66
CA PRO A 772 2.77 -38.74 -33.85
C PRO A 772 1.32 -39.18 -33.63
N GLY A 773 0.84 -39.07 -32.39
CA GLY A 773 -0.57 -39.32 -32.05
C GLY A 773 -1.49 -38.11 -32.23
N THR A 774 -0.93 -36.91 -32.41
CA THR A 774 -1.67 -35.67 -32.66
C THR A 774 -0.77 -34.69 -33.40
N GLY A 775 -1.37 -33.76 -34.11
CA GLY A 775 -0.69 -32.60 -34.67
C GLY A 775 -1.68 -31.50 -35.03
N SER A 776 -1.16 -30.29 -35.22
CA SER A 776 -1.94 -29.10 -35.57
C SER A 776 -1.30 -28.31 -36.70
N LEU A 777 -2.14 -27.68 -37.51
CA LEU A 777 -1.80 -26.69 -38.53
C LEU A 777 -2.46 -25.37 -38.15
N GLY A 778 -1.66 -24.33 -37.93
CA GLY A 778 -2.17 -22.97 -37.69
C GLY A 778 -2.34 -22.22 -39.00
N VAL A 779 -3.45 -21.49 -39.13
CA VAL A 779 -3.77 -20.66 -40.31
C VAL A 779 -4.26 -19.28 -39.85
N GLU A 780 -3.74 -18.22 -40.47
CA GLU A 780 -4.27 -16.86 -40.35
C GLU A 780 -4.70 -16.36 -41.72
N ILE A 781 -5.89 -15.75 -41.79
CA ILE A 781 -6.34 -15.00 -42.95
C ILE A 781 -6.73 -13.57 -42.56
N ARG A 782 -6.43 -12.62 -43.45
CA ARG A 782 -6.80 -11.21 -43.35
C ARG A 782 -7.77 -10.86 -44.50
N PRO A 783 -9.08 -11.13 -44.35
CA PRO A 783 -10.08 -10.87 -45.37
C PRO A 783 -10.30 -9.38 -45.62
N ILE A 784 -10.67 -9.01 -46.84
CA ILE A 784 -11.22 -7.68 -47.14
C ILE A 784 -12.74 -7.67 -46.85
N PRO A 785 -13.39 -6.51 -46.65
CA PRO A 785 -14.82 -6.41 -46.29
C PRO A 785 -15.78 -7.08 -47.27
N GLN A 786 -15.36 -7.27 -48.53
CA GLN A 786 -16.13 -7.93 -49.57
C GLN A 786 -16.14 -9.46 -49.43
N ASP A 787 -15.20 -10.03 -48.68
CA ASP A 787 -15.14 -11.47 -48.47
C ASP A 787 -16.24 -11.93 -47.50
N ASN A 788 -16.67 -13.17 -47.69
CA ASN A 788 -17.67 -13.81 -46.84
C ASN A 788 -17.00 -14.86 -45.95
N ILE A 789 -16.49 -14.43 -44.80
CA ILE A 789 -15.83 -15.35 -43.86
C ILE A 789 -16.79 -16.36 -43.22
N ASP A 790 -18.09 -16.05 -43.09
CA ASP A 790 -19.08 -17.02 -42.63
C ASP A 790 -19.21 -18.19 -43.59
N HIS A 791 -19.15 -17.91 -44.88
CA HIS A 791 -19.11 -18.95 -45.90
C HIS A 791 -17.82 -19.77 -45.82
N ILE A 792 -16.67 -19.12 -45.61
CA ILE A 792 -15.37 -19.81 -45.41
C ILE A 792 -15.43 -20.73 -44.19
N ARG A 793 -15.96 -20.26 -43.05
CA ARG A 793 -16.17 -21.07 -41.85
C ARG A 793 -16.98 -22.33 -42.16
N GLN A 794 -18.13 -22.19 -42.81
CA GLN A 794 -18.97 -23.33 -43.17
C GLN A 794 -18.24 -24.33 -44.08
N ARG A 795 -17.43 -23.84 -45.01
CA ARG A 795 -16.63 -24.71 -45.90
C ARG A 795 -15.53 -25.44 -45.13
N LEU A 796 -14.84 -24.77 -44.21
CA LEU A 796 -13.82 -25.37 -43.34
C LEU A 796 -14.43 -26.42 -42.40
N GLU A 797 -15.58 -26.14 -41.78
CA GLU A 797 -16.30 -27.09 -40.92
C GLU A 797 -16.69 -28.36 -41.70
N ASN A 798 -17.21 -28.20 -42.92
CA ASN A 798 -17.53 -29.33 -43.81
C ASN A 798 -16.28 -30.10 -44.24
N TYR A 799 -15.20 -29.40 -44.58
CA TYR A 799 -13.91 -30.00 -44.95
C TYR A 799 -13.34 -30.85 -43.80
N CYS A 800 -13.26 -30.28 -42.60
CA CYS A 800 -12.73 -30.97 -41.43
C CYS A 800 -13.59 -32.17 -41.05
N THR A 801 -14.91 -32.04 -41.07
CA THR A 801 -15.85 -33.14 -40.79
C THR A 801 -15.67 -34.29 -41.77
N LYS A 802 -15.57 -33.99 -43.08
CA LYS A 802 -15.39 -35.01 -44.13
C LYS A 802 -14.07 -35.77 -44.02
N ASN A 803 -13.01 -35.09 -43.59
CA ASN A 803 -11.66 -35.64 -43.50
C ASN A 803 -11.30 -36.18 -42.11
N GLY A 804 -12.22 -36.13 -41.14
CA GLY A 804 -11.98 -36.60 -39.78
C GLY A 804 -10.98 -35.74 -39.00
N LEU A 805 -10.95 -34.44 -39.30
CA LEU A 805 -10.13 -33.43 -38.64
C LEU A 805 -11.00 -32.61 -37.68
N GLU A 806 -10.35 -31.99 -36.69
CA GLU A 806 -10.98 -31.07 -35.75
C GLU A 806 -10.62 -29.63 -36.15
N LEU A 807 -11.59 -28.71 -36.05
CA LEU A 807 -11.43 -27.30 -36.39
C LEU A 807 -11.65 -26.43 -35.15
N SER A 808 -10.68 -25.59 -34.82
CA SER A 808 -10.76 -24.61 -33.74
C SER A 808 -10.59 -23.21 -34.32
N ILE A 809 -11.55 -22.32 -34.12
CA ILE A 809 -11.52 -20.94 -34.63
C ILE A 809 -11.60 -19.99 -33.42
N PRO A 810 -10.47 -19.62 -32.80
CA PRO A 810 -10.46 -18.69 -31.68
C PRO A 810 -10.83 -17.26 -32.06
N VAL A 811 -10.54 -16.81 -33.29
CA VAL A 811 -10.78 -15.43 -33.74
C VAL A 811 -11.41 -15.45 -35.14
N MET A 812 -12.50 -14.69 -35.31
CA MET A 812 -13.21 -14.57 -36.58
C MET A 812 -13.96 -13.25 -36.69
N GLU A 813 -13.40 -12.31 -37.43
CA GLU A 813 -13.95 -10.97 -37.66
C GLU A 813 -13.83 -10.60 -39.13
N ASN A 814 -14.92 -10.09 -39.72
CA ASN A 814 -14.93 -9.71 -41.12
C ASN A 814 -14.28 -8.34 -41.31
N GLY A 815 -13.85 -8.03 -42.54
CA GLY A 815 -13.42 -6.68 -42.86
C GLY A 815 -14.57 -5.68 -42.69
N ILE A 816 -14.23 -4.46 -42.28
CA ILE A 816 -15.19 -3.38 -42.06
C ILE A 816 -15.03 -2.33 -43.15
N ALA A 817 -16.16 -1.83 -43.67
CA ALA A 817 -16.20 -0.72 -44.60
C ALA A 817 -17.27 0.31 -44.16
N CYS A 818 -16.89 1.58 -44.10
CA CYS A 818 -17.82 2.67 -43.94
C CYS A 818 -18.49 2.98 -45.30
N SER A 819 -19.81 3.13 -45.32
CA SER A 819 -20.55 3.54 -46.53
C SER A 819 -20.08 4.93 -46.97
N PRO A 820 -19.65 5.11 -48.25
CA PRO A 820 -19.29 6.42 -48.79
C PRO A 820 -20.44 7.44 -48.72
N GLU A 821 -21.68 6.97 -48.67
CA GLU A 821 -22.90 7.79 -48.57
C GLU A 821 -23.23 8.20 -47.13
N ASN A 822 -22.46 7.76 -46.13
CA ASN A 822 -22.70 8.15 -44.74
C ASN A 822 -22.57 9.69 -44.59
N PRO A 823 -23.63 10.40 -44.16
CA PRO A 823 -23.64 11.86 -44.15
C PRO A 823 -22.59 12.46 -43.19
N TYR A 824 -22.19 11.72 -42.16
CA TYR A 824 -21.15 12.17 -41.22
C TYR A 824 -19.75 11.94 -41.78
N LEU A 825 -19.53 10.89 -42.58
CA LEU A 825 -18.27 10.68 -43.31
C LEU A 825 -18.06 11.79 -44.34
N VAL A 826 -19.10 12.15 -45.10
CA VAL A 826 -19.03 13.26 -46.06
C VAL A 826 -18.62 14.57 -45.36
N ARG A 827 -19.21 14.85 -44.19
CA ARG A 827 -18.85 16.03 -43.38
C ARG A 827 -17.40 15.98 -42.86
N LEU A 828 -16.91 14.80 -42.48
CA LEU A 828 -15.52 14.62 -42.08
C LEU A 828 -14.56 14.92 -43.25
N ILE A 829 -14.85 14.39 -44.44
CA ILE A 829 -14.07 14.64 -45.66
C ILE A 829 -14.07 16.13 -45.99
N ASP A 830 -15.23 16.79 -45.93
CA ASP A 830 -15.34 18.23 -46.18
C ASP A 830 -14.55 19.06 -45.15
N ALA A 831 -14.56 18.65 -43.88
CA ALA A 831 -13.78 19.29 -42.82
C ALA A 831 -12.28 19.15 -43.07
N VAL A 832 -11.79 17.95 -43.38
CA VAL A 832 -10.38 17.72 -43.70
C VAL A 832 -9.97 18.49 -44.97
N ARG A 833 -10.83 18.55 -45.99
CA ARG A 833 -10.56 19.34 -47.21
C ARG A 833 -10.38 20.81 -46.89
N LYS A 834 -11.25 21.36 -46.03
CA LYS A 834 -11.22 22.76 -45.62
C LYS A 834 -9.95 23.09 -44.83
N GLU A 835 -9.60 22.27 -43.85
CA GLU A 835 -8.46 22.55 -42.96
C GLU A 835 -7.11 22.23 -43.64
N SER A 836 -7.04 21.20 -44.49
CA SER A 836 -5.81 20.85 -45.21
C SER A 836 -5.56 21.71 -46.45
N GLY A 837 -6.59 22.36 -47.00
CA GLY A 837 -6.52 23.11 -48.25
C GLY A 837 -6.31 22.23 -49.50
N SER A 838 -6.44 20.91 -49.38
CA SER A 838 -6.22 19.95 -50.48
C SER A 838 -7.28 18.84 -50.45
N GLU A 839 -7.40 18.08 -51.54
CA GLU A 839 -8.34 16.96 -51.59
C GLU A 839 -7.88 15.83 -50.65
N PRO A 840 -8.68 15.42 -49.65
CA PRO A 840 -8.29 14.37 -48.72
C PRO A 840 -8.07 13.04 -49.45
N LYS A 841 -7.01 12.32 -49.07
CA LYS A 841 -6.77 10.97 -49.58
C LYS A 841 -7.67 10.00 -48.85
N LEU A 842 -8.56 9.33 -49.58
CA LEU A 842 -9.33 8.22 -49.05
C LEU A 842 -8.51 6.94 -49.18
N GLY A 843 -8.26 6.33 -48.02
CA GLY A 843 -7.35 5.20 -47.89
C GLY A 843 -8.04 3.97 -47.34
N ARG A 844 -7.20 2.97 -47.08
CA ARG A 844 -7.57 1.73 -46.39
C ARG A 844 -6.50 1.48 -45.34
N LYS A 845 -6.89 1.10 -44.12
CA LYS A 845 -5.90 0.76 -43.10
C LYS A 845 -5.16 -0.49 -43.59
N LEU A 846 -3.87 -0.35 -43.85
CA LEU A 846 -3.00 -1.49 -44.19
C LEU A 846 -2.73 -2.28 -42.91
N ALA A 847 -2.26 -3.53 -43.06
CA ALA A 847 -1.87 -4.30 -41.88
C ALA A 847 -0.62 -3.62 -41.29
N GLY A 848 -0.79 -2.99 -40.12
CA GLY A 848 0.29 -2.68 -39.19
C GLY A 848 0.72 -3.95 -38.48
#